data_AF-A0A7Z9Y4R0-F1
#
_entry.id   AF-A0A7Z9Y4R0-F1
#
_cell.length_a   1.000
_cell.length_b   1.000
_cell.length_c   1.000
_cell.angle_alpha   90.00
_cell.angle_beta   90.00
_cell.angle_gamma   90.00
#
_symmetry.space_group_name_H-M   'P 1'
#
loop_
_entity.id
_entity.type
_entity.pdbx_description
1 polymer ?
#
loop_
_entity_poly.entity_id
_entity_poly.type
_entity_poly.pdbx_seq_one_letter_code
_entity_poly.pdbx_strand_id
1 'polypeptide(L)'
;TLADAVLVEPDEMEADFVVSAESFNTLSAVPGNPTLQKVNQAARKGEEPSLILHGFEVAEVDSREGTIYLHDDLMARYPISSLLKDKNHPIMRFKVHLQDADQSWLAHPAFRRGKRVSVRGRVVATQETIIGDNITEVTGRPFDYDSDVLELASGRFISPIANVRSLLWEVGREDMIVPIPQLSPVVHGDLNTSNILVEVSEEMPLWLIDFSDARPGHVYFDLAKLEVEFRTHVLYRLYKEMVDEGIWDVDTATKFALLVENVLMLTAVDDFPEFITTLRDYQPEWYDNLYTQFPLYSENLLYFLHSLRQIAETYSPERFKYHYPVAVFFQSISALKFKRLDDAPWHPWAKRLALCTAVVAGKQAIEGVDRPPELDDVYSGMRQRSAFAVITVGSGGDRKYLVQWNENWNMYNLVGGRLNNVKGDKDSFARAIQRELQVELGLVSPKDYRIVREYKPVYQRQFSRREFVFKDYEFRVFQIELLPRHPITPEEYEWYANRFDTERENILVSRAEIERLRTTENLPISETTRMILQELGEITAVDSDDMLLSLEFELENDEVVVSRGRGQVLGRLTNPRYGGLVENVTLEVLPANGYETEQDSAVLQLGKLNAGDVCPISLWLQPKEKHARLKLRFTFYDARGKEYRQTVEKSLEFKTNTRALFHIDNPYVVGKPLTPASEDLYVGREDVFMWIEENLLGKTQPHTLILYGQRRMGKTSTLYQLVGGRRGQTIREYPGYPIFPVYIDLQRLAGCDTPEFMARLSQQIIRNLARRGIKITPRESWSANGTIFGQFDEFLDQVEEKLPQNGLLVLVIDELEQMQASIENGRLNPDILPYLRSLMQHRTQLTFILVGTNQLMEDYWSTIFHVGISREIGALSREDTECLIREPVSPMIQYDDLAVDRIWLAARGHPYFSQLLCHRLISAVNLEGRHSKIITITEVRDMINLVIDEDDSHLQHLWNESSREEQFILASLAGTQEVGEENVSRSEVLSRLRGASIEDDTVRMALSRLETRRLVTRTPVERQIQRRLSQPGGWQPTLVSKDYAYSISFDLLRKWVAKKHPLGSLL
;
A
#
# COMPACT_ATOMS: atom_id res chain seq x y z
N THR A 1 37.69 -10.12 27.10
CA THR A 1 37.88 -11.58 27.13
C THR A 1 39.21 -11.88 27.77
N LEU A 2 39.21 -12.75 28.78
CA LEU A 2 40.41 -13.26 29.43
C LEU A 2 40.62 -14.71 29.02
N ALA A 3 41.87 -15.07 28.71
CA ALA A 3 42.31 -16.45 28.52
C ALA A 3 43.24 -16.88 29.65
N ASP A 4 43.40 -18.19 29.82
CA ASP A 4 44.25 -18.82 30.82
C ASP A 4 44.03 -18.24 32.23
N ALA A 5 42.77 -17.97 32.56
CA ALA A 5 42.43 -17.33 33.81
C ALA A 5 42.51 -18.33 34.98
N VAL A 6 42.99 -17.83 36.11
CA VAL A 6 43.17 -18.57 37.36
C VAL A 6 42.43 -17.81 38.46
N LEU A 7 41.86 -18.53 39.43
CA LEU A 7 41.36 -17.89 40.64
C LEU A 7 42.49 -17.28 41.44
N VAL A 8 42.25 -16.10 42.01
CA VAL A 8 43.21 -15.45 42.91
C VAL A 8 42.52 -15.00 44.19
N GLU A 9 43.31 -14.89 45.25
CA GLU A 9 42.83 -14.34 46.51
C GLU A 9 42.45 -12.85 46.35
N PRO A 10 41.50 -12.33 47.15
CA PRO A 10 41.05 -10.94 47.05
C PRO A 10 42.14 -9.87 47.20
N ASP A 11 43.26 -10.20 47.87
CA ASP A 11 44.37 -9.28 48.14
C ASP A 11 45.52 -9.38 47.12
N GLU A 12 45.39 -10.26 46.11
CA GLU A 12 46.40 -10.49 45.08
C GLU A 12 46.53 -9.28 44.15
N MET A 13 47.75 -8.76 43.95
CA MET A 13 47.99 -7.56 43.14
C MET A 13 48.98 -7.82 41.99
N GLU A 14 49.50 -9.05 41.85
CA GLU A 14 50.54 -9.37 40.87
C GLU A 14 49.97 -9.62 39.46
N ALA A 15 49.76 -8.52 38.74
CA ALA A 15 49.46 -8.47 37.31
C ALA A 15 49.84 -7.10 36.72
N ASP A 16 49.87 -7.00 35.39
CA ASP A 16 50.14 -5.74 34.68
C ASP A 16 49.06 -4.68 34.98
N PHE A 17 47.82 -5.14 35.14
CA PHE A 17 46.68 -4.30 35.49
C PHE A 17 45.80 -4.96 36.56
N VAL A 18 45.20 -4.14 37.42
CA VAL A 18 44.26 -4.57 38.45
C VAL A 18 43.01 -3.70 38.38
N VAL A 19 41.85 -4.35 38.21
CA VAL A 19 40.55 -3.70 38.10
C VAL A 19 39.65 -4.25 39.20
N SER A 20 39.20 -3.39 40.11
CA SER A 20 38.28 -3.75 41.18
C SER A 20 36.86 -3.35 40.84
N ALA A 21 35.88 -4.22 41.14
CA ALA A 21 34.47 -3.90 41.02
C ALA A 21 34.07 -2.67 41.87
N GLU A 22 34.82 -2.35 42.93
CA GLU A 22 34.61 -1.14 43.74
C GLU A 22 35.05 0.15 43.05
N SER A 23 35.91 0.06 42.04
CA SER A 23 36.35 1.22 41.25
C SER A 23 35.28 1.76 40.30
N PHE A 24 34.15 1.06 40.17
CA PHE A 24 32.99 1.47 39.38
C PHE A 24 31.86 1.82 40.34
N ASN A 25 31.83 3.08 40.77
CA ASN A 25 30.80 3.64 41.64
C ASN A 25 29.75 4.47 40.87
N THR A 26 30.08 4.89 39.64
CA THR A 26 29.18 5.65 38.74
C THR A 26 29.25 5.08 37.32
N LEU A 27 28.26 5.39 36.49
CA LEU A 27 28.23 4.97 35.08
C LEU A 27 29.36 5.62 34.27
N SER A 28 29.69 6.87 34.57
CA SER A 28 30.81 7.62 33.98
C SER A 28 32.17 7.00 34.32
N ALA A 29 32.28 6.29 35.45
CA ALA A 29 33.51 5.60 35.82
C ALA A 29 33.88 4.46 34.86
N VAL A 30 32.94 3.90 34.10
CA VAL A 30 33.25 2.82 33.14
C VAL A 30 34.10 3.33 31.96
N PRO A 31 33.65 4.30 31.14
CA PRO A 31 34.49 4.88 30.09
C PRO A 31 35.64 5.73 30.64
N GLY A 32 35.51 6.28 31.86
CA GLY A 32 36.52 7.12 32.51
C GLY A 32 37.61 6.38 33.29
N ASN A 33 37.55 5.04 33.43
CA ASN A 33 38.52 4.30 34.23
C ASN A 33 39.91 4.26 33.55
N PRO A 34 40.96 4.83 34.18
CA PRO A 34 42.28 4.92 33.56
C PRO A 34 42.95 3.55 33.38
N THR A 35 42.62 2.57 34.21
CA THR A 35 43.16 1.22 34.09
C THR A 35 42.52 0.48 32.91
N LEU A 36 41.19 0.57 32.75
CA LEU A 36 40.52 -0.01 31.57
C LEU A 36 40.99 0.62 30.26
N GLN A 37 41.21 1.95 30.24
CA GLN A 37 41.78 2.63 29.08
C GLN A 37 43.17 2.10 28.71
N LYS A 38 44.05 1.88 29.70
CA LYS A 38 45.37 1.28 29.47
C LYS A 38 45.28 -0.17 28.99
N VAL A 39 44.37 -0.97 29.56
CA VAL A 39 44.11 -2.35 29.10
C VAL A 39 43.64 -2.35 27.65
N ASN A 40 42.72 -1.47 27.29
CA ASN A 40 42.26 -1.30 25.92
C ASN A 40 43.42 -0.87 25.00
N GLN A 41 44.25 0.08 25.41
CA GLN A 41 45.40 0.55 24.63
C GLN A 41 46.43 -0.57 24.39
N ALA A 42 46.72 -1.39 25.39
CA ALA A 42 47.60 -2.55 25.26
C ALA A 42 47.00 -3.57 24.27
N ALA A 43 45.72 -3.93 24.45
CA ALA A 43 45.04 -4.88 23.57
C ALA A 43 44.99 -4.40 22.10
N ARG A 44 44.77 -3.10 21.86
CA ARG A 44 44.81 -2.50 20.50
C ARG A 44 46.15 -2.68 19.80
N LYS A 45 47.26 -2.72 20.56
CA LYS A 45 48.61 -2.98 20.05
C LYS A 45 48.92 -4.48 19.87
N GLY A 46 47.96 -5.36 20.17
CA GLY A 46 48.16 -6.80 20.21
C GLY A 46 48.96 -7.26 21.44
N GLU A 47 49.13 -6.40 22.45
CA GLU A 47 49.71 -6.81 23.73
C GLU A 47 48.64 -7.61 24.51
N GLU A 48 49.00 -8.75 25.07
CA GLU A 48 48.10 -9.61 25.87
C GLU A 48 48.42 -9.48 27.37
N PRO A 49 48.18 -8.31 28.00
CA PRO A 49 48.59 -8.07 29.38
C PRO A 49 47.83 -8.96 30.36
N SER A 50 48.49 -9.26 31.47
CA SER A 50 47.84 -9.90 32.62
C SER A 50 46.93 -8.89 33.35
N LEU A 51 45.69 -9.30 33.60
CA LEU A 51 44.67 -8.49 34.28
C LEU A 51 44.07 -9.28 35.44
N ILE A 52 44.01 -8.64 36.62
CA ILE A 52 43.22 -9.12 37.75
C ILE A 52 41.87 -8.38 37.78
N LEU A 53 40.78 -9.15 37.82
CA LEU A 53 39.43 -8.66 38.07
C LEU A 53 39.05 -9.01 39.52
N HIS A 54 38.93 -8.01 40.40
CA HIS A 54 38.54 -8.24 41.80
C HIS A 54 37.06 -8.03 42.04
N GLY A 55 36.42 -9.00 42.71
CA GLY A 55 35.12 -8.82 43.32
C GLY A 55 33.96 -8.64 42.34
N PHE A 56 34.09 -9.14 41.11
CA PHE A 56 33.01 -9.14 40.11
C PHE A 56 32.08 -10.32 40.32
N GLU A 57 30.80 -10.15 40.00
CA GLU A 57 29.77 -11.18 40.20
C GLU A 57 29.72 -12.17 39.04
N VAL A 58 29.52 -13.44 39.37
CA VAL A 58 29.29 -14.49 38.38
C VAL A 58 27.87 -14.34 37.81
N ALA A 59 27.77 -14.07 36.50
CA ALA A 59 26.51 -14.03 35.77
C ALA A 59 26.07 -15.45 35.38
N GLU A 60 26.99 -16.17 34.75
CA GLU A 60 26.72 -17.41 34.05
C GLU A 60 28.00 -18.24 33.98
N VAL A 61 27.85 -19.56 34.01
CA VAL A 61 28.94 -20.51 33.90
C VAL A 61 28.63 -21.46 32.74
N ASP A 62 29.52 -21.50 31.76
CA ASP A 62 29.52 -22.49 30.69
C ASP A 62 30.57 -23.55 30.99
N SER A 63 30.13 -24.65 31.59
CA SER A 63 31.00 -25.75 32.00
C SER A 63 31.54 -26.57 30.82
N ARG A 64 30.97 -26.44 29.61
CA ARG A 64 31.47 -27.15 28.42
C ARG A 64 32.69 -26.47 27.82
N GLU A 65 32.67 -25.14 27.83
CA GLU A 65 33.71 -24.28 27.26
C GLU A 65 34.72 -23.78 28.30
N GLY A 66 34.66 -24.28 29.53
CA GLY A 66 35.53 -23.83 30.63
C GLY A 66 35.40 -22.32 30.91
N THR A 67 34.24 -21.73 30.64
CA THR A 67 34.07 -20.27 30.58
C THR A 67 33.17 -19.77 31.70
N ILE A 68 33.59 -18.70 32.37
CA ILE A 68 32.76 -17.94 33.31
C ILE A 68 32.48 -16.55 32.73
N TYR A 69 31.23 -16.11 32.83
CA TYR A 69 30.86 -14.74 32.56
C TYR A 69 30.78 -13.97 33.87
N LEU A 70 31.66 -12.98 34.04
CA LEU A 70 31.64 -12.06 35.17
C LEU A 70 31.00 -10.74 34.77
N HIS A 71 30.41 -10.03 35.72
CA HIS A 71 29.79 -8.73 35.48
C HIS A 71 29.87 -7.82 36.71
N ASP A 72 29.63 -6.52 36.49
CA ASP A 72 29.46 -5.55 37.57
C ASP A 72 28.06 -5.63 38.20
N ASP A 73 27.93 -5.12 39.41
CA ASP A 73 26.65 -4.96 40.12
C ASP A 73 26.29 -3.48 40.34
N LEU A 74 26.76 -2.58 39.47
CA LEU A 74 26.62 -1.13 39.62
C LEU A 74 25.15 -0.72 39.76
N MET A 75 24.29 -1.22 38.87
CA MET A 75 22.86 -0.91 38.85
C MET A 75 22.11 -1.45 40.08
N ALA A 76 22.62 -2.52 40.70
CA ALA A 76 22.06 -3.09 41.92
C ALA A 76 22.50 -2.32 43.17
N ARG A 77 23.75 -1.83 43.20
CA ARG A 77 24.28 -0.99 44.30
C ARG A 77 23.64 0.39 44.34
N TYR A 78 23.34 0.96 43.18
CA TYR A 78 22.80 2.32 43.05
C TYR A 78 21.52 2.35 42.19
N PRO A 79 20.41 1.75 42.67
CA PRO A 79 19.17 1.63 41.89
C PRO A 79 18.47 2.98 41.74
N ILE A 80 18.13 3.28 40.50
CA ILE A 80 17.59 4.56 40.01
C ILE A 80 16.08 4.61 40.17
N SER A 81 15.47 3.43 40.11
CA SER A 81 14.05 3.17 40.22
C SER A 81 13.89 1.88 40.99
N SER A 82 12.87 1.82 41.85
CA SER A 82 12.46 0.59 42.52
C SER A 82 12.17 -0.55 41.53
N LEU A 83 11.84 -0.24 40.28
CA LEU A 83 11.57 -1.21 39.21
C LEU A 83 12.84 -1.86 38.62
N LEU A 84 14.01 -1.24 38.78
CA LEU A 84 15.28 -1.76 38.27
C LEU A 84 16.08 -2.51 39.33
N LYS A 85 15.70 -2.37 40.61
CA LYS A 85 16.38 -2.99 41.75
C LYS A 85 16.47 -4.52 41.64
N ASP A 86 15.48 -5.15 40.99
CA ASP A 86 15.40 -6.60 40.79
C ASP A 86 15.82 -7.04 39.37
N LYS A 87 16.19 -6.10 38.49
CA LYS A 87 16.58 -6.40 37.10
C LYS A 87 18.11 -6.37 36.97
N ASN A 88 18.69 -7.55 36.77
CA ASN A 88 20.15 -7.77 36.73
C ASN A 88 20.72 -7.35 35.36
N HIS A 89 20.95 -6.05 35.15
CA HIS A 89 21.49 -5.49 33.89
C HIS A 89 22.88 -4.88 34.11
N PRO A 90 23.95 -5.65 33.88
CA PRO A 90 25.31 -5.15 34.01
C PRO A 90 25.71 -4.26 32.82
N ILE A 91 26.59 -3.29 33.09
CA ILE A 91 27.19 -2.42 32.07
C ILE A 91 28.45 -3.05 31.50
N MET A 92 29.22 -3.73 32.35
CA MET A 92 30.43 -4.45 32.01
C MET A 92 30.21 -5.95 32.11
N ARG A 93 30.67 -6.66 31.08
CA ARG A 93 30.66 -8.12 31.07
C ARG A 93 32.02 -8.63 30.62
N PHE A 94 32.58 -9.56 31.39
CA PHE A 94 33.86 -10.20 31.11
C PHE A 94 33.60 -11.67 30.76
N LYS A 95 34.05 -12.08 29.58
CA LYS A 95 34.16 -13.50 29.22
C LYS A 95 35.52 -14.01 29.69
N VAL A 96 35.54 -14.99 30.59
CA VAL A 96 36.75 -15.50 31.25
C VAL A 96 36.89 -16.98 30.97
N HIS A 97 37.90 -17.36 30.18
CA HIS A 97 38.27 -18.74 29.94
C HIS A 97 39.26 -19.19 31.02
N LEU A 98 38.88 -20.19 31.82
CA LEU A 98 39.74 -20.74 32.86
C LEU A 98 40.81 -21.67 32.29
N GLN A 99 41.95 -21.77 32.98
CA GLN A 99 42.95 -22.81 32.71
C GLN A 99 42.37 -24.20 32.95
N ASP A 100 42.87 -25.21 32.23
CA ASP A 100 42.38 -26.60 32.29
C ASP A 100 42.34 -27.18 33.72
N ALA A 101 43.29 -26.81 34.57
CA ALA A 101 43.33 -27.24 35.98
C ALA A 101 42.13 -26.72 36.80
N ASP A 102 41.64 -25.52 36.47
CA ASP A 102 40.58 -24.83 37.19
C ASP A 102 39.18 -25.10 36.60
N GLN A 103 39.06 -25.69 35.41
CA GLN A 103 37.76 -26.10 34.86
C GLN A 103 37.01 -27.06 35.78
N SER A 104 37.75 -27.90 36.53
CA SER A 104 37.20 -28.79 37.56
C SER A 104 36.48 -28.04 38.69
N TRP A 105 36.86 -26.78 38.93
CA TRP A 105 36.26 -25.92 39.94
C TRP A 105 34.92 -25.31 39.53
N LEU A 106 34.53 -25.37 38.25
CA LEU A 106 33.25 -24.81 37.78
C LEU A 106 32.02 -25.44 38.45
N ALA A 107 32.16 -26.64 39.02
CA ALA A 107 31.12 -27.30 39.83
C ALA A 107 31.05 -26.80 41.29
N HIS A 108 32.03 -25.99 41.73
CA HIS A 108 32.14 -25.54 43.11
C HIS A 108 31.08 -24.47 43.44
N PRO A 109 30.45 -24.49 44.64
CA PRO A 109 29.41 -23.52 45.04
C PRO A 109 29.82 -22.05 44.99
N ALA A 110 31.12 -21.77 44.99
CA ALA A 110 31.67 -20.42 44.85
C ALA A 110 31.38 -19.78 43.47
N PHE A 111 31.09 -20.58 42.44
CA PHE A 111 30.77 -20.12 41.08
C PHE A 111 29.28 -20.06 40.78
N ARG A 112 28.44 -20.10 41.82
CA ARG A 112 27.00 -19.88 41.64
C ARG A 112 26.74 -18.43 41.25
N ARG A 113 25.73 -18.23 40.41
CA ARG A 113 25.25 -16.90 40.00
C ARG A 113 25.08 -15.97 41.21
N GLY A 114 25.61 -14.75 41.09
CA GLY A 114 25.59 -13.73 42.15
C GLY A 114 26.68 -13.87 43.22
N LYS A 115 27.61 -14.83 43.09
CA LYS A 115 28.82 -14.87 43.93
C LYS A 115 29.89 -13.99 43.32
N ARG A 116 30.63 -13.29 44.18
CA ARG A 116 31.78 -12.48 43.78
C ARG A 116 33.04 -13.33 43.77
N VAL A 117 33.82 -13.22 42.70
CA VAL A 117 35.08 -13.93 42.53
C VAL A 117 36.16 -12.96 42.06
N SER A 118 37.40 -13.33 42.34
CA SER A 118 38.58 -12.63 41.83
C SER A 118 39.35 -13.56 40.90
N VAL A 119 39.67 -13.09 39.70
CA VAL A 119 40.35 -13.89 38.67
C VAL A 119 41.50 -13.12 38.05
N ARG A 120 42.61 -13.80 37.79
CA ARG A 120 43.75 -13.28 37.02
C ARG A 120 43.83 -14.01 35.69
N GLY A 121 43.84 -13.29 34.58
CA GLY A 121 44.00 -13.90 33.25
C GLY A 121 44.67 -12.97 32.26
N ARG A 122 45.00 -13.48 31.08
CA ARG A 122 45.59 -12.70 29.99
C ARG A 122 44.49 -12.07 29.14
N VAL A 123 44.58 -10.79 28.85
CA VAL A 123 43.60 -10.08 28.02
C VAL A 123 43.87 -10.40 26.55
N VAL A 124 43.06 -11.29 25.97
CA VAL A 124 43.21 -11.71 24.57
C VAL A 124 42.36 -10.90 23.59
N ALA A 125 41.29 -10.26 24.09
CA ALA A 125 40.44 -9.40 23.28
C ALA A 125 39.64 -8.46 24.17
N THR A 126 39.41 -7.24 23.71
CA THR A 126 38.48 -6.28 24.30
C THR A 126 37.29 -6.07 23.36
N GLN A 127 36.26 -5.38 23.82
CA GLN A 127 35.15 -5.03 22.94
C GLN A 127 35.62 -4.21 21.74
N GLU A 128 36.63 -3.36 21.94
CA GLU A 128 37.21 -2.52 20.90
C GLU A 128 37.96 -3.34 19.86
N THR A 129 38.80 -4.30 20.28
CA THR A 129 39.53 -5.14 19.33
C THR A 129 38.59 -6.04 18.55
N ILE A 130 37.57 -6.62 19.20
CA ILE A 130 36.55 -7.43 18.51
C ILE A 130 35.82 -6.60 17.45
N ILE A 131 35.41 -5.37 17.77
CA ILE A 131 34.76 -4.50 16.78
C ILE A 131 35.72 -4.16 15.64
N GLY A 132 36.97 -3.79 15.94
CA GLY A 132 37.98 -3.47 14.94
C GLY A 132 38.30 -4.64 14.00
N ASP A 133 38.41 -5.85 14.52
CA ASP A 133 38.65 -7.06 13.74
C ASP A 133 37.48 -7.35 12.79
N ASN A 134 36.23 -7.28 13.29
CA ASN A 134 35.03 -7.45 12.46
C ASN A 134 34.91 -6.37 11.37
N ILE A 135 35.24 -5.12 11.67
CA ILE A 135 35.26 -4.04 10.66
C ILE A 135 36.35 -4.31 9.63
N THR A 136 37.53 -4.79 10.07
CA THR A 136 38.63 -5.13 9.17
C THR A 136 38.24 -6.23 8.20
N GLU A 137 37.61 -7.30 8.69
CA GLU A 137 37.12 -8.42 7.88
C GLU A 137 36.06 -7.97 6.88
N VAL A 138 35.08 -7.19 7.33
CA VAL A 138 33.99 -6.70 6.48
C VAL A 138 34.49 -5.71 5.44
N THR A 139 35.37 -4.78 5.79
CA THR A 139 35.82 -3.72 4.86
C THR A 139 37.02 -4.12 4.00
N GLY A 140 37.75 -5.17 4.39
CA GLY A 140 39.02 -5.56 3.79
C GLY A 140 40.16 -4.59 4.07
N ARG A 141 40.00 -3.65 5.01
CA ARG A 141 41.01 -2.63 5.37
C ARG A 141 41.31 -2.69 6.86
N PRO A 142 42.59 -2.63 7.28
CA PRO A 142 42.93 -2.59 8.70
C PRO A 142 42.22 -1.45 9.43
N PHE A 143 41.61 -1.76 10.56
CA PHE A 143 40.97 -0.76 11.41
C PHE A 143 42.02 0.10 12.13
N ASP A 144 41.90 1.42 12.02
CA ASP A 144 42.76 2.39 12.69
C ASP A 144 42.20 2.73 14.07
N TYR A 145 42.85 2.23 15.13
CA TYR A 145 42.43 2.46 16.52
C TYR A 145 42.78 3.86 17.05
N ASP A 146 43.67 4.58 16.38
CA ASP A 146 44.10 5.92 16.78
C ASP A 146 43.23 7.02 16.13
N SER A 147 42.42 6.65 15.13
CA SER A 147 41.46 7.55 14.48
C SER A 147 40.06 7.40 15.08
N ASP A 148 39.50 8.52 15.55
CA ASP A 148 38.08 8.63 15.91
C ASP A 148 37.17 8.76 14.67
N VAL A 149 37.74 8.77 13.46
CA VAL A 149 37.03 8.83 12.17
C VAL A 149 37.18 7.52 11.40
N LEU A 150 36.07 6.97 10.94
CA LEU A 150 36.01 5.83 10.02
C LEU A 150 35.65 6.30 8.62
N GLU A 151 36.48 5.95 7.64
CA GLU A 151 36.18 6.18 6.22
C GLU A 151 35.56 4.93 5.61
N LEU A 152 34.32 5.06 5.10
CA LEU A 152 33.57 3.97 4.48
C LEU A 152 32.92 4.46 3.20
N ALA A 153 33.23 3.82 2.07
CA ALA A 153 32.65 4.10 0.76
C ALA A 153 32.71 5.60 0.36
N SER A 154 33.82 6.28 0.67
CA SER A 154 34.04 7.73 0.49
C SER A 154 33.33 8.66 1.49
N GLY A 155 32.51 8.11 2.39
CA GLY A 155 31.94 8.83 3.53
C GLY A 155 32.89 8.86 4.72
N ARG A 156 32.78 9.90 5.56
CA ARG A 156 33.49 10.01 6.85
C ARG A 156 32.46 9.94 7.97
N PHE A 157 32.66 9.00 8.89
CA PHE A 157 31.77 8.73 10.02
C PHE A 157 32.56 8.73 11.32
N ILE A 158 31.88 8.93 12.45
CA ILE A 158 32.52 8.65 13.74
C ILE A 158 32.76 7.15 13.83
N SER A 159 33.98 6.77 14.22
CA SER A 159 34.34 5.40 14.50
C SER A 159 33.31 4.74 15.44
N PRO A 160 32.83 3.51 15.16
CA PRO A 160 31.91 2.82 16.05
C PRO A 160 32.37 2.74 17.51
N ILE A 161 33.68 2.62 17.73
CA ILE A 161 34.28 2.63 19.09
C ILE A 161 34.13 4.00 19.75
N ALA A 162 34.43 5.07 19.01
CA ALA A 162 34.26 6.45 19.48
C ALA A 162 32.79 6.79 19.77
N ASN A 163 31.87 6.30 18.94
CA ASN A 163 30.43 6.44 19.14
C ASN A 163 29.95 5.75 20.44
N VAL A 164 30.38 4.50 20.69
CA VAL A 164 30.06 3.80 21.96
C VAL A 164 30.57 4.61 23.15
N ARG A 165 31.81 5.12 23.08
CA ARG A 165 32.39 5.98 24.12
C ARG A 165 31.56 7.25 24.37
N SER A 166 31.14 7.94 23.30
CA SER A 166 30.32 9.16 23.39
C SER A 166 28.95 8.88 24.00
N LEU A 167 28.28 7.80 23.58
CA LEU A 167 26.95 7.47 24.08
C LEU A 167 27.02 7.06 25.57
N LEU A 168 28.01 6.27 25.96
CA LEU A 168 28.23 5.91 27.37
C LEU A 168 28.57 7.12 28.24
N TRP A 169 29.29 8.12 27.70
CA TRP A 169 29.59 9.37 28.39
C TRP A 169 28.32 10.15 28.71
N GLU A 170 27.42 10.33 27.75
CA GLU A 170 26.16 11.05 27.96
C GLU A 170 25.31 10.42 29.06
N VAL A 171 25.22 9.08 29.09
CA VAL A 171 24.49 8.39 30.17
C VAL A 171 25.09 8.65 31.55
N GLY A 172 26.41 8.86 31.63
CA GLY A 172 27.15 9.01 32.88
C GLY A 172 27.28 10.45 33.40
N ARG A 173 26.81 11.45 32.67
CA ARG A 173 27.26 12.85 32.80
C ARG A 173 26.88 13.57 34.09
N GLU A 174 25.80 13.21 34.78
CA GLU A 174 25.34 13.95 35.98
C GLU A 174 25.59 13.21 37.31
N ASP A 175 26.21 12.03 37.32
CA ASP A 175 26.19 11.05 38.44
C ASP A 175 24.77 10.66 38.92
N MET A 176 23.74 11.42 38.57
CA MET A 176 22.36 11.02 38.45
C MET A 176 22.22 10.15 37.22
N ILE A 177 21.75 8.93 37.43
CA ILE A 177 21.23 8.15 36.33
C ILE A 177 19.83 8.70 36.03
N VAL A 178 19.76 9.79 35.27
CA VAL A 178 18.48 10.32 34.80
C VAL A 178 17.92 9.31 33.80
N PRO A 179 16.61 8.98 33.84
CA PRO A 179 16.02 8.09 32.88
C PRO A 179 16.00 8.77 31.50
N ILE A 180 17.08 8.64 30.74
CA ILE A 180 16.93 8.40 29.31
C ILE A 180 16.24 7.03 29.27
N PRO A 181 14.97 6.90 28.88
CA PRO A 181 14.23 5.66 29.06
C PRO A 181 14.96 4.50 28.39
N GLN A 182 15.59 3.67 29.23
CA GLN A 182 16.11 2.34 28.93
C GLN A 182 17.34 2.26 28.00
N LEU A 183 18.49 2.81 28.41
CA LEU A 183 19.79 2.42 27.82
C LEU A 183 20.33 1.07 28.31
N SER A 184 19.58 0.35 29.15
CA SER A 184 19.78 -1.09 29.28
C SER A 184 18.84 -1.80 28.31
N PRO A 185 19.34 -2.55 27.31
CA PRO A 185 18.50 -3.37 26.47
C PRO A 185 17.86 -4.45 27.34
N VAL A 186 16.67 -4.16 27.87
CA VAL A 186 15.74 -5.20 28.27
C VAL A 186 15.20 -5.77 26.98
N VAL A 187 15.93 -6.73 26.42
CA VAL A 187 15.40 -7.57 25.34
C VAL A 187 14.18 -8.28 25.90
N HIS A 188 12.98 -7.80 25.57
CA HIS A 188 11.83 -8.68 25.55
C HIS A 188 11.97 -9.46 24.24
N GLY A 189 12.20 -10.77 24.37
CA GLY A 189 12.78 -11.60 23.31
C GLY A 189 11.82 -11.96 22.18
N ASP A 190 10.63 -11.35 22.15
CA ASP A 190 9.49 -11.96 21.49
C ASP A 190 9.34 -11.49 20.04
N LEU A 191 9.87 -10.32 19.67
CA LEU A 191 9.93 -9.85 18.28
C LEU A 191 11.32 -10.10 17.67
N ASN A 192 11.38 -10.95 16.66
CA ASN A 192 12.58 -11.31 15.92
C ASN A 192 12.17 -11.94 14.58
N THR A 193 13.10 -12.08 13.63
CA THR A 193 12.77 -12.64 12.30
C THR A 193 12.22 -14.07 12.38
N SER A 194 12.71 -14.87 13.33
CA SER A 194 12.25 -16.26 13.54
C SER A 194 10.81 -16.39 14.07
N ASN A 195 10.24 -15.33 14.64
CA ASN A 195 8.87 -15.31 15.16
C ASN A 195 7.87 -14.65 14.19
N ILE A 196 8.35 -13.92 13.19
CA ILE A 196 7.51 -13.18 12.22
C ILE A 196 7.52 -13.84 10.84
N LEU A 197 8.67 -14.37 10.40
CA LEU A 197 8.81 -15.05 9.12
C LEU A 197 8.55 -16.54 9.33
N VAL A 198 7.27 -16.93 9.25
CA VAL A 198 6.86 -18.32 9.36
C VAL A 198 7.04 -19.02 8.01
N GLU A 199 7.81 -20.11 8.00
CA GLU A 199 7.85 -21.07 6.89
C GLU A 199 6.43 -21.60 6.67
N VAL A 200 5.91 -21.51 5.44
CA VAL A 200 4.57 -21.99 5.09
C VAL A 200 4.55 -23.51 5.21
N SER A 201 4.24 -24.02 6.40
CA SER A 201 3.80 -25.39 6.61
C SER A 201 2.32 -25.36 6.99
N GLU A 202 1.57 -26.37 6.53
CA GLU A 202 0.10 -26.45 6.64
C GLU A 202 -0.44 -26.47 8.10
N GLU A 203 0.42 -26.41 9.12
CA GLU A 203 0.05 -26.62 10.52
C GLU A 203 0.50 -25.53 11.52
N MET A 204 1.11 -24.41 11.09
CA MET A 204 1.57 -23.37 12.04
C MET A 204 0.65 -22.14 12.09
N PRO A 205 0.18 -21.70 13.28
CA PRO A 205 -0.60 -20.48 13.41
C PRO A 205 0.26 -19.24 13.14
N LEU A 206 -0.27 -18.31 12.34
CA LEU A 206 0.29 -16.98 12.11
C LEU A 206 0.28 -16.19 13.44
N TRP A 207 1.44 -15.73 13.90
CA TRP A 207 1.52 -14.89 15.10
C TRP A 207 1.29 -13.42 14.72
N LEU A 208 0.06 -12.94 14.88
CA LEU A 208 -0.24 -11.51 14.84
C LEU A 208 0.10 -10.93 16.21
N ILE A 209 1.14 -10.09 16.28
CA ILE A 209 1.53 -9.41 17.51
C ILE A 209 0.77 -8.09 17.59
N ASP A 210 -0.12 -7.98 18.57
CA ASP A 210 -0.86 -6.77 18.87
C ASP A 210 0.00 -5.85 19.77
N PHE A 211 0.42 -4.71 19.21
CA PHE A 211 1.22 -3.71 19.92
C PHE A 211 0.38 -2.79 20.82
N SER A 212 -0.95 -2.90 20.83
CA SER A 212 -1.83 -2.02 21.60
C SER A 212 -1.66 -2.15 23.12
N ASP A 213 -1.25 -3.34 23.60
CA ASP A 213 -1.03 -3.65 25.02
C ASP A 213 0.46 -3.62 25.45
N ALA A 214 1.39 -3.35 24.52
CA ALA A 214 2.81 -3.34 24.80
C ALA A 214 3.27 -2.00 25.42
N ARG A 215 4.11 -2.07 26.47
CA ARG A 215 4.61 -0.83 27.12
C ARG A 215 5.48 -0.04 26.14
N PRO A 216 5.36 1.30 26.12
CA PRO A 216 6.11 2.19 25.22
C PRO A 216 7.60 1.89 25.05
N GLY A 217 8.32 1.65 26.15
CA GLY A 217 9.76 1.39 26.08
C GLY A 217 10.12 0.11 25.32
N HIS A 218 9.35 -0.97 25.52
CA HIS A 218 9.69 -2.29 24.96
C HIS A 218 9.48 -2.36 23.45
N VAL A 219 8.45 -1.69 22.93
CA VAL A 219 8.13 -1.66 21.50
C VAL A 219 9.30 -1.10 20.68
N TYR A 220 9.98 -0.04 21.13
CA TYR A 220 11.11 0.55 20.41
C TYR A 220 12.31 -0.40 20.26
N PHE A 221 12.67 -1.09 21.34
CA PHE A 221 13.82 -2.01 21.32
C PHE A 221 13.52 -3.24 20.47
N ASP A 222 12.28 -3.71 20.52
CA ASP A 222 11.82 -4.86 19.76
C ASP A 222 11.77 -4.53 18.26
N LEU A 223 11.26 -3.33 17.89
CA LEU A 223 11.31 -2.83 16.52
C LEU A 223 12.74 -2.62 16.04
N ALA A 224 13.61 -1.96 16.83
CA ALA A 224 15.00 -1.73 16.44
C ALA A 224 15.77 -3.05 16.27
N LYS A 225 15.52 -4.04 17.12
CA LYS A 225 16.09 -5.39 17.00
C LYS A 225 15.61 -6.06 15.72
N LEU A 226 14.30 -6.05 15.46
CA LEU A 226 13.73 -6.60 14.23
C LEU A 226 14.28 -5.90 12.99
N GLU A 227 14.44 -4.58 13.02
CA GLU A 227 14.98 -3.78 11.93
C GLU A 227 16.41 -4.21 11.56
N VAL A 228 17.25 -4.47 12.57
CA VAL A 228 18.63 -4.93 12.37
C VAL A 228 18.68 -6.40 11.95
N GLU A 229 17.84 -7.26 12.55
CA GLU A 229 17.75 -8.66 12.15
C GLU A 229 17.24 -8.82 10.72
N PHE A 230 16.26 -8.03 10.30
CA PHE A 230 15.73 -8.03 8.94
C PHE A 230 16.84 -7.70 7.93
N ARG A 231 17.70 -6.72 8.24
CA ARG A 231 18.87 -6.42 7.39
C ARG A 231 19.84 -7.58 7.29
N THR A 232 20.21 -8.13 8.44
CA THR A 232 21.27 -9.13 8.56
C THR A 232 20.85 -10.53 8.13
N HIS A 233 19.55 -10.87 8.16
CA HIS A 233 19.04 -12.19 7.80
C HIS A 233 18.25 -12.24 6.49
N VAL A 234 17.70 -11.11 6.03
CA VAL A 234 16.85 -11.04 4.84
C VAL A 234 17.44 -10.10 3.78
N LEU A 235 17.55 -8.80 4.09
CA LEU A 235 17.87 -7.77 3.10
C LEU A 235 19.26 -7.98 2.47
N TYR A 236 20.22 -8.52 3.21
CA TYR A 236 21.57 -8.78 2.72
C TYR A 236 21.61 -9.62 1.43
N ARG A 237 20.59 -10.48 1.21
CA ARG A 237 20.53 -11.35 0.03
C ARG A 237 20.46 -10.55 -1.25
N LEU A 238 19.66 -9.46 -1.28
CA LEU A 238 19.57 -8.57 -2.44
C LEU A 238 20.94 -7.99 -2.80
N TYR A 239 21.65 -7.43 -1.80
CA TYR A 239 22.96 -6.82 -2.02
C TYR A 239 24.01 -7.84 -2.45
N LYS A 240 23.98 -9.02 -1.84
CA LYS A 240 24.87 -10.13 -2.18
C LYS A 240 24.61 -10.59 -3.62
N GLU A 241 23.36 -10.83 -4.01
CA GLU A 241 22.99 -11.29 -5.35
C GLU A 241 23.36 -10.26 -6.42
N MET A 242 23.08 -8.98 -6.21
CA MET A 242 23.48 -7.91 -7.14
C MET A 242 25.00 -7.88 -7.39
N VAL A 243 25.79 -8.20 -6.36
CA VAL A 243 27.25 -8.24 -6.47
C VAL A 243 27.75 -9.55 -7.09
N ASP A 244 27.16 -10.69 -6.72
CA ASP A 244 27.50 -12.00 -7.27
C ASP A 244 27.17 -12.10 -8.76
N GLU A 245 26.09 -11.44 -9.20
CA GLU A 245 25.69 -11.35 -10.61
C GLU A 245 26.48 -10.30 -11.41
N GLY A 246 27.34 -9.51 -10.73
CA GLY A 246 28.18 -8.50 -11.35
C GLY A 246 27.44 -7.25 -11.82
N ILE A 247 26.20 -7.03 -11.36
CA ILE A 247 25.42 -5.81 -11.64
C ILE A 247 25.99 -4.65 -10.82
N TRP A 248 26.38 -4.90 -9.57
CA TRP A 248 27.08 -3.95 -8.70
C TRP A 248 28.46 -4.45 -8.32
N ASP A 249 29.40 -3.52 -8.11
CA ASP A 249 30.58 -3.80 -7.32
C ASP A 249 30.31 -3.61 -5.81
N VAL A 250 31.25 -4.08 -4.97
CA VAL A 250 31.11 -4.01 -3.51
C VAL A 250 31.00 -2.56 -3.02
N ASP A 251 31.65 -1.60 -3.68
CA ASP A 251 31.64 -0.19 -3.29
C ASP A 251 30.26 0.44 -3.57
N THR A 252 29.72 0.22 -4.77
CA THR A 252 28.38 0.64 -5.20
C THR A 252 27.30 0.09 -4.28
N ALA A 253 27.33 -1.21 -4.01
CA ALA A 253 26.39 -1.85 -3.10
C ALA A 253 26.52 -1.30 -1.66
N THR A 254 27.75 -0.99 -1.20
CA THR A 254 27.97 -0.34 0.11
C THR A 254 27.41 1.09 0.14
N LYS A 255 27.62 1.88 -0.93
CA LYS A 255 27.08 3.24 -1.06
C LYS A 255 25.57 3.25 -1.12
N PHE A 256 24.96 2.31 -1.85
CA PHE A 256 23.50 2.18 -1.90
C PHE A 256 22.93 1.80 -0.53
N ALA A 257 23.58 0.90 0.22
CA ALA A 257 23.18 0.58 1.59
C ALA A 257 23.23 1.81 2.51
N LEU A 258 24.31 2.60 2.44
CA LEU A 258 24.40 3.86 3.19
C LEU A 258 23.32 4.86 2.74
N LEU A 259 23.06 4.97 1.43
CA LEU A 259 22.04 5.85 0.88
C LEU A 259 20.66 5.48 1.44
N VAL A 260 20.27 4.21 1.38
CA VAL A 260 19.01 3.71 1.96
C VAL A 260 18.88 4.10 3.43
N GLU A 261 19.92 3.88 4.25
CA GLU A 261 19.89 4.25 5.67
C GLU A 261 19.70 5.75 5.92
N ASN A 262 20.34 6.59 5.10
CA ASN A 262 20.21 8.03 5.21
C ASN A 262 18.82 8.50 4.79
N VAL A 263 18.30 8.01 3.65
CA VAL A 263 16.97 8.38 3.16
C VAL A 263 15.89 7.92 4.13
N LEU A 264 16.00 6.71 4.67
CA LEU A 264 15.09 6.21 5.72
C LEU A 264 15.09 7.07 6.98
N MET A 265 16.17 7.80 7.30
CA MET A 265 16.17 8.75 8.41
C MET A 265 15.51 10.08 8.02
N LEU A 266 15.68 10.50 6.76
CA LEU A 266 15.13 11.76 6.25
C LEU A 266 13.61 11.68 6.08
N THR A 267 13.11 10.57 5.53
CA THR A 267 11.71 10.41 5.13
C THR A 267 10.91 9.52 6.09
N ALA A 268 11.33 9.45 7.35
CA ALA A 268 10.68 8.59 8.35
C ALA A 268 9.26 9.05 8.71
N VAL A 269 8.97 10.34 8.51
CA VAL A 269 7.66 10.97 8.79
C VAL A 269 6.79 11.04 7.52
N ASP A 270 7.41 10.85 6.35
CA ASP A 270 6.74 10.91 5.05
C ASP A 270 6.15 9.54 4.66
N ASP A 271 5.35 9.53 3.61
CA ASP A 271 4.82 8.29 3.07
C ASP A 271 5.88 7.48 2.30
N PHE A 272 5.59 6.20 2.07
CA PHE A 272 6.51 5.32 1.35
C PHE A 272 6.82 5.79 -0.09
N PRO A 273 5.86 6.34 -0.87
CA PRO A 273 6.16 6.96 -2.15
C PRO A 273 7.25 8.05 -2.09
N GLU A 274 7.22 8.94 -1.09
CA GLU A 274 8.25 9.98 -0.93
C GLU A 274 9.63 9.36 -0.60
N PHE A 275 9.67 8.31 0.23
CA PHE A 275 10.90 7.55 0.50
C PHE A 275 11.51 6.98 -0.79
N ILE A 276 10.70 6.31 -1.61
CA ILE A 276 11.17 5.72 -2.88
C ILE A 276 11.58 6.80 -3.88
N THR A 277 10.81 7.87 -3.98
CA THR A 277 11.11 9.00 -4.87
C THR A 277 12.42 9.66 -4.48
N THR A 278 12.61 9.95 -3.19
CA THR A 278 13.85 10.53 -2.66
C THR A 278 15.05 9.61 -2.88
N LEU A 279 14.87 8.30 -2.67
CA LEU A 279 15.93 7.30 -2.89
C LEU A 279 16.35 7.27 -4.37
N ARG A 280 15.37 7.25 -5.28
CA ARG A 280 15.59 7.26 -6.73
C ARG A 280 16.22 8.57 -7.20
N ASP A 281 15.78 9.71 -6.68
CA ASP A 281 16.29 11.04 -7.03
C ASP A 281 17.79 11.18 -6.74
N TYR A 282 18.26 10.59 -5.64
CA TYR A 282 19.67 10.64 -5.32
C TYR A 282 20.52 9.82 -6.28
N GLN A 283 20.09 8.61 -6.67
CA GLN A 283 20.79 7.73 -7.64
C GLN A 283 19.80 6.86 -8.44
N PRO A 284 19.28 7.35 -9.58
CA PRO A 284 18.27 6.63 -10.36
C PRO A 284 18.77 5.31 -10.93
N GLU A 285 20.02 5.29 -11.44
CA GLU A 285 20.61 4.11 -12.07
C GLU A 285 20.74 2.93 -11.09
N TRP A 286 21.14 3.19 -9.84
CA TRP A 286 21.25 2.14 -8.84
C TRP A 286 19.89 1.57 -8.47
N TYR A 287 18.91 2.44 -8.21
CA TYR A 287 17.55 2.02 -7.90
C TYR A 287 16.91 1.22 -9.04
N ASP A 288 17.00 1.74 -10.28
CA ASP A 288 16.41 1.10 -11.46
C ASP A 288 17.07 -0.27 -11.75
N ASN A 289 18.38 -0.42 -11.52
CA ASN A 289 19.07 -1.71 -11.64
C ASN A 289 18.57 -2.73 -10.61
N LEU A 290 18.42 -2.33 -9.34
CA LEU A 290 17.88 -3.21 -8.29
C LEU A 290 16.44 -3.62 -8.59
N TYR A 291 15.61 -2.66 -9.00
CA TYR A 291 14.21 -2.90 -9.33
C TYR A 291 14.04 -3.81 -10.55
N THR A 292 14.88 -3.63 -11.57
CA THR A 292 14.86 -4.47 -12.79
C THR A 292 15.22 -5.91 -12.46
N GLN A 293 16.18 -6.13 -11.55
CA GLN A 293 16.58 -7.48 -11.16
C GLN A 293 15.56 -8.17 -10.24
N PHE A 294 14.94 -7.41 -9.34
CA PHE A 294 13.97 -7.93 -8.36
C PHE A 294 12.69 -7.10 -8.32
N PRO A 295 11.88 -7.09 -9.41
CA PRO A 295 10.65 -6.31 -9.47
C PRO A 295 9.65 -6.88 -8.45
N LEU A 296 8.97 -6.01 -7.70
CA LEU A 296 8.13 -6.30 -6.52
C LEU A 296 8.86 -6.77 -5.26
N TYR A 297 9.87 -7.64 -5.36
CA TYR A 297 10.55 -8.17 -4.16
C TYR A 297 11.39 -7.10 -3.45
N SER A 298 12.13 -6.28 -4.20
CA SER A 298 12.94 -5.18 -3.65
C SER A 298 12.08 -4.10 -2.98
N GLU A 299 10.99 -3.67 -3.62
CA GLU A 299 10.05 -2.69 -3.07
C GLU A 299 9.37 -3.19 -1.80
N ASN A 300 8.89 -4.44 -1.77
CA ASN A 300 8.24 -5.00 -0.58
C ASN A 300 9.18 -5.07 0.62
N LEU A 301 10.45 -5.43 0.40
CA LEU A 301 11.44 -5.46 1.48
C LEU A 301 11.79 -4.05 1.97
N LEU A 302 11.88 -3.07 1.07
CA LEU A 302 12.06 -1.67 1.43
C LEU A 302 10.83 -1.07 2.13
N TYR A 303 9.63 -1.45 1.72
CA TYR A 303 8.37 -1.05 2.36
C TYR A 303 8.27 -1.57 3.78
N PHE A 304 8.62 -2.85 3.99
CA PHE A 304 8.66 -3.41 5.33
C PHE A 304 9.65 -2.63 6.22
N LEU A 305 10.82 -2.32 5.68
CA LEU A 305 11.85 -1.57 6.40
C LEU A 305 11.40 -0.13 6.75
N HIS A 306 10.78 0.57 5.81
CA HIS A 306 10.20 1.90 6.02
C HIS A 306 9.07 1.85 7.05
N SER A 307 8.18 0.87 6.95
CA SER A 307 7.06 0.67 7.87
C SER A 307 7.50 0.49 9.33
N LEU A 308 8.60 -0.25 9.58
CA LEU A 308 9.13 -0.40 10.95
C LEU A 308 9.51 0.96 11.58
N ARG A 309 10.11 1.87 10.79
CA ARG A 309 10.46 3.22 11.25
C ARG A 309 9.23 4.10 11.41
N GLN A 310 8.28 4.01 10.47
CA GLN A 310 7.01 4.75 10.56
C GLN A 310 6.21 4.33 11.80
N ILE A 311 6.16 3.03 12.14
CA ILE A 311 5.52 2.54 13.37
C ILE A 311 6.21 3.12 14.60
N ALA A 312 7.55 3.10 14.64
CA ALA A 312 8.31 3.67 15.75
C ALA A 312 8.07 5.19 15.90
N GLU A 313 8.04 5.92 14.79
CA GLU A 313 7.74 7.36 14.73
C GLU A 313 6.32 7.64 15.23
N THR A 314 5.32 6.99 14.65
CA THR A 314 3.89 7.19 14.96
C THR A 314 3.60 6.93 16.44
N TYR A 315 4.28 5.94 17.03
CA TYR A 315 4.09 5.58 18.43
C TYR A 315 4.55 6.68 19.40
N SER A 316 5.67 7.38 19.10
CA SER A 316 6.21 8.50 19.88
C SER A 316 7.32 9.21 19.10
N PRO A 317 7.01 10.34 18.44
CA PRO A 317 7.97 11.07 17.60
C PRO A 317 9.21 11.55 18.37
N GLU A 318 9.03 11.96 19.64
CA GLU A 318 10.14 12.37 20.50
C GLU A 318 11.10 11.21 20.78
N ARG A 319 10.57 10.01 21.08
CA ARG A 319 11.42 8.84 21.33
C ARG A 319 12.06 8.34 20.06
N PHE A 320 11.36 8.38 18.95
CA PHE A 320 11.92 8.07 17.64
C PHE A 320 13.12 8.97 17.34
N LYS A 321 13.01 10.28 17.57
CA LYS A 321 14.11 11.23 17.32
C LYS A 321 15.35 10.98 18.18
N TYR A 322 15.19 10.75 19.49
CA TYR A 322 16.33 10.74 20.43
C TYR A 322 16.79 9.35 20.89
N HIS A 323 15.92 8.32 20.85
CA HIS A 323 16.20 7.00 21.45
C HIS A 323 16.31 5.90 20.42
N TYR A 324 15.53 5.97 19.34
CA TYR A 324 15.52 4.93 18.32
C TYR A 324 16.86 4.77 17.59
N PRO A 325 17.57 5.85 17.18
CA PRO A 325 18.91 5.73 16.61
C PRO A 325 19.92 5.09 17.55
N VAL A 326 19.81 5.37 18.86
CA VAL A 326 20.66 4.76 19.90
C VAL A 326 20.41 3.25 19.96
N ALA A 327 19.14 2.83 19.97
CA ALA A 327 18.76 1.42 19.97
C ALA A 327 19.26 0.69 18.71
N VAL A 328 19.00 1.25 17.52
CA VAL A 328 19.44 0.69 16.23
C VAL A 328 20.98 0.60 16.17
N PHE A 329 21.70 1.60 16.68
CA PHE A 329 23.15 1.59 16.77
C PHE A 329 23.65 0.39 17.60
N PHE A 330 23.20 0.24 18.85
CA PHE A 330 23.67 -0.84 19.73
C PHE A 330 23.26 -2.23 19.24
N GLN A 331 22.08 -2.37 18.62
CA GLN A 331 21.68 -3.62 17.98
C GLN A 331 22.59 -3.95 16.78
N SER A 332 22.95 -2.96 15.98
CA SER A 332 23.87 -3.14 14.85
C SER A 332 25.29 -3.51 15.31
N ILE A 333 25.80 -2.89 16.37
CA ILE A 333 27.08 -3.29 16.99
C ILE A 333 27.01 -4.72 17.56
N SER A 334 25.87 -5.11 18.10
CA SER A 334 25.66 -6.48 18.59
C SER A 334 25.64 -7.50 17.45
N ALA A 335 24.99 -7.16 16.33
CA ALA A 335 24.98 -7.98 15.12
C ALA A 335 26.39 -8.14 14.52
N LEU A 336 27.21 -7.08 14.50
CA LEU A 336 28.61 -7.18 14.06
C LEU A 336 29.42 -8.22 14.85
N LYS A 337 29.14 -8.38 16.15
CA LYS A 337 29.82 -9.34 17.03
C LYS A 337 29.20 -10.74 16.98
N PHE A 338 28.06 -10.92 16.32
CA PHE A 338 27.29 -12.15 16.40
C PHE A 338 27.88 -13.25 15.51
N LYS A 339 28.50 -14.25 16.14
CA LYS A 339 29.25 -15.30 15.45
C LYS A 339 28.46 -16.11 14.42
N ARG A 340 27.14 -16.29 14.58
CA ARG A 340 26.35 -17.04 13.58
C ARG A 340 26.28 -16.34 12.23
N LEU A 341 26.51 -15.02 12.18
CA LEU A 341 26.58 -14.30 10.91
C LEU A 341 27.90 -14.53 10.16
N ASP A 342 28.85 -15.27 10.75
CA ASP A 342 30.08 -15.72 10.07
C ASP A 342 29.82 -16.91 9.13
N ASP A 343 28.69 -17.60 9.31
CA ASP A 343 28.33 -18.74 8.46
C ASP A 343 27.87 -18.25 7.07
N ALA A 344 28.35 -18.89 5.99
CA ALA A 344 27.81 -18.66 4.66
C ALA A 344 26.36 -19.18 4.60
N PRO A 345 25.41 -18.47 3.94
CA PRO A 345 25.60 -17.36 3.00
C PRO A 345 25.55 -15.94 3.59
N TRP A 346 25.44 -15.77 4.92
CA TRP A 346 25.30 -14.45 5.56
C TRP A 346 26.56 -13.59 5.45
N HIS A 347 27.72 -14.21 5.58
CA HIS A 347 29.01 -13.51 5.56
C HIS A 347 29.46 -13.16 4.13
N PRO A 348 30.05 -11.96 3.88
CA PRO A 348 30.25 -10.82 4.79
C PRO A 348 29.10 -9.80 4.76
N TRP A 349 28.13 -9.95 3.85
CA TRP A 349 27.12 -8.91 3.56
C TRP A 349 26.20 -8.61 4.73
N ALA A 350 25.83 -9.61 5.54
CA ALA A 350 25.03 -9.40 6.75
C ALA A 350 25.73 -8.43 7.72
N LYS A 351 27.02 -8.68 8.02
CA LYS A 351 27.82 -7.81 8.88
C LYS A 351 28.09 -6.45 8.23
N ARG A 352 28.24 -6.40 6.90
CA ARG A 352 28.38 -5.13 6.17
C ARG A 352 27.16 -4.24 6.31
N LEU A 353 25.95 -4.79 6.14
CA LEU A 353 24.73 -4.02 6.35
C LEU A 353 24.60 -3.55 7.80
N ALA A 354 24.95 -4.39 8.78
CA ALA A 354 25.02 -3.96 10.17
C ALA A 354 26.00 -2.80 10.39
N LEU A 355 27.17 -2.82 9.75
CA LEU A 355 28.13 -1.70 9.82
C LEU A 355 27.55 -0.41 9.20
N CYS A 356 26.94 -0.49 8.01
CA CYS A 356 26.32 0.66 7.35
C CYS A 356 25.22 1.28 8.22
N THR A 357 24.36 0.45 8.80
CA THR A 357 23.31 0.90 9.73
C THR A 357 23.91 1.51 10.99
N ALA A 358 24.95 0.89 11.58
CA ALA A 358 25.62 1.42 12.76
C ALA A 358 26.23 2.80 12.54
N VAL A 359 26.94 3.04 11.43
CA VAL A 359 27.62 4.33 11.21
C VAL A 359 26.63 5.46 10.95
N VAL A 360 25.50 5.19 10.30
CA VAL A 360 24.45 6.18 10.04
C VAL A 360 23.64 6.46 11.32
N ALA A 361 23.16 5.41 11.99
CA ALA A 361 22.38 5.53 13.22
C ALA A 361 23.21 6.13 14.36
N GLY A 362 24.49 5.73 14.50
CA GLY A 362 25.39 6.27 15.51
C GLY A 362 25.62 7.78 15.35
N LYS A 363 25.79 8.24 14.10
CA LYS A 363 25.89 9.68 13.84
C LYS A 363 24.61 10.43 14.23
N GLN A 364 23.43 9.87 13.96
CA GLN A 364 22.16 10.47 14.36
C GLN A 364 21.98 10.45 15.89
N ALA A 365 22.42 9.37 16.54
CA ALA A 365 22.28 9.15 17.99
C ALA A 365 23.04 10.18 18.84
N ILE A 366 24.07 10.83 18.29
CA ILE A 366 24.87 11.82 18.99
C ILE A 366 24.47 13.27 18.65
N GLU A 367 23.53 13.49 17.71
CA GLU A 367 23.06 14.84 17.40
C GLU A 367 22.35 15.44 18.62
N GLY A 368 22.82 16.60 19.08
CA GLY A 368 22.26 17.27 20.27
C GLY A 368 22.66 16.64 21.61
N VAL A 369 23.49 15.60 21.61
CA VAL A 369 24.07 14.98 22.80
C VAL A 369 25.38 15.69 23.15
N ASP A 370 25.63 15.88 24.44
CA ASP A 370 26.90 16.41 24.94
C ASP A 370 27.99 15.33 24.93
N ARG A 371 29.20 15.71 24.50
CA ARG A 371 30.25 14.75 24.17
C ARG A 371 31.55 15.13 24.87
N PRO A 372 32.51 14.19 24.97
CA PRO A 372 33.86 14.53 25.36
C PRO A 372 34.43 15.60 24.40
N PRO A 373 35.14 16.64 24.91
CA PRO A 373 35.68 17.72 24.07
C PRO A 373 36.53 17.23 22.89
N GLU A 374 37.29 16.15 23.11
CA GLU A 374 38.10 15.50 22.07
C GLU A 374 37.26 15.03 20.86
N LEU A 375 36.03 14.56 21.10
CA LEU A 375 35.12 14.10 20.05
C LEU A 375 34.31 15.24 19.41
N ASP A 376 34.10 16.35 20.12
CA ASP A 376 33.51 17.55 19.53
C ASP A 376 34.43 18.17 18.47
N ASP A 377 35.73 18.20 18.74
CA ASP A 377 36.74 18.64 17.78
C ASP A 377 36.76 17.72 16.54
N VAL A 378 36.69 16.40 16.74
CA VAL A 378 36.61 15.43 15.64
C VAL A 378 35.34 15.63 14.82
N TYR A 379 34.18 15.77 15.49
CA TYR A 379 32.90 15.98 14.81
C TYR A 379 32.86 17.27 14.02
N SER A 380 33.38 18.36 14.61
CA SER A 380 33.49 19.65 13.93
C SER A 380 34.51 19.62 12.78
N GLY A 381 35.55 18.79 12.89
CA GLY A 381 36.58 18.59 11.87
C GLY A 381 36.16 17.69 10.70
N MET A 382 35.10 16.90 10.84
CA MET A 382 34.52 16.13 9.73
C MET A 382 33.68 16.99 8.77
N ARG A 383 33.27 18.19 9.20
CA ARG A 383 32.47 19.11 8.38
C ARG A 383 33.30 19.68 7.24
N GLN A 384 32.71 19.74 6.06
CA GLN A 384 33.27 20.44 4.91
C GLN A 384 33.07 21.95 5.10
N ARG A 385 34.17 22.66 5.37
CA ARG A 385 34.18 24.10 5.64
C ARG A 385 34.34 24.89 4.34
N SER A 386 33.36 25.73 4.01
CA SER A 386 33.42 26.60 2.82
C SER A 386 33.01 28.04 3.17
N ALA A 387 33.58 28.99 2.44
CA ALA A 387 33.24 30.40 2.56
C ALA A 387 32.59 30.90 1.27
N PHE A 388 31.49 31.65 1.39
CA PHE A 388 30.75 32.22 0.26
C PHE A 388 30.56 33.73 0.41
N ALA A 389 30.54 34.44 -0.71
CA ALA A 389 30.26 35.85 -0.80
C ALA A 389 28.84 36.07 -1.32
N VAL A 390 28.08 36.88 -0.59
CA VAL A 390 26.81 37.44 -1.06
C VAL A 390 27.08 38.87 -1.50
N ILE A 391 27.12 39.06 -2.82
CA ILE A 391 27.29 40.36 -3.47
C ILE A 391 25.94 40.74 -4.07
N THR A 392 25.40 41.87 -3.63
CA THR A 392 24.08 42.35 -4.09
C THR A 392 24.18 43.68 -4.79
N VAL A 393 23.43 43.86 -5.88
CA VAL A 393 23.30 45.11 -6.62
C VAL A 393 21.84 45.55 -6.63
N GLY A 394 21.57 46.84 -6.36
CA GLY A 394 20.22 47.39 -6.26
C GLY A 394 19.60 47.30 -4.85
N SER A 395 18.35 47.78 -4.71
CA SER A 395 17.62 47.84 -3.44
C SER A 395 16.15 47.44 -3.61
N GLY A 396 15.55 46.83 -2.58
CA GLY A 396 14.13 46.44 -2.62
C GLY A 396 13.87 45.28 -3.59
N GLY A 397 12.77 45.37 -4.36
CA GLY A 397 12.35 44.33 -5.31
C GLY A 397 13.29 44.12 -6.50
N ASP A 398 14.13 45.09 -6.83
CA ASP A 398 15.10 45.02 -7.94
C ASP A 398 16.48 44.51 -7.50
N ARG A 399 16.61 44.00 -6.27
CA ARG A 399 17.87 43.44 -5.77
C ARG A 399 18.27 42.21 -6.58
N LYS A 400 19.50 42.23 -7.12
CA LYS A 400 20.14 41.10 -7.80
C LYS A 400 21.34 40.59 -7.02
N TYR A 401 21.67 39.32 -7.21
CA TYR A 401 22.76 38.60 -6.57
C TYR A 401 23.79 38.18 -7.61
N LEU A 402 25.07 38.36 -7.32
CA LEU A 402 26.15 37.86 -8.18
C LEU A 402 26.36 36.36 -7.95
N VAL A 403 26.29 35.58 -9.02
CA VAL A 403 26.60 34.15 -9.03
C VAL A 403 27.61 33.84 -10.13
N GLN A 404 28.38 32.77 -9.94
CA GLN A 404 29.47 32.34 -10.81
C GLN A 404 29.26 30.91 -11.32
N TRP A 405 29.49 30.68 -12.60
CA TRP A 405 29.48 29.37 -13.23
C TRP A 405 30.59 28.51 -12.64
N ASN A 406 30.21 27.34 -12.12
CA ASN A 406 31.15 26.35 -11.64
C ASN A 406 31.24 25.21 -12.64
N GLU A 407 32.35 25.13 -13.39
CA GLU A 407 32.57 24.07 -14.39
C GLU A 407 32.49 22.66 -13.80
N ASN A 408 32.87 22.47 -12.52
CA ASN A 408 32.82 21.15 -11.90
C ASN A 408 31.39 20.68 -11.66
N TRP A 409 30.44 21.60 -11.50
CA TRP A 409 29.04 21.30 -11.19
C TRP A 409 28.11 21.60 -12.37
N ASN A 410 28.62 22.22 -13.44
CA ASN A 410 27.84 22.73 -14.57
C ASN A 410 26.61 23.54 -14.11
N MET A 411 26.81 24.42 -13.13
CA MET A 411 25.76 25.30 -12.58
C MET A 411 26.36 26.55 -11.96
N TYR A 412 25.57 27.63 -11.90
CA TYR A 412 25.91 28.86 -11.20
C TYR A 412 25.83 28.67 -9.69
N ASN A 413 26.80 29.17 -8.95
CA ASN A 413 26.84 29.13 -7.49
C ASN A 413 27.29 30.48 -6.93
N LEU A 414 27.09 30.73 -5.64
CA LEU A 414 27.71 31.89 -4.98
C LEU A 414 29.23 31.84 -5.15
N VAL A 415 29.84 33.01 -5.34
CA VAL A 415 31.30 33.14 -5.40
C VAL A 415 31.87 32.69 -4.06
N GLY A 416 32.73 31.67 -4.09
CA GLY A 416 33.22 31.06 -2.87
C GLY A 416 33.78 29.67 -3.10
N GLY A 417 34.31 29.09 -2.04
CA GLY A 417 35.06 27.85 -2.15
C GLY A 417 35.42 27.24 -0.81
N ARG A 418 35.94 26.02 -0.90
CA ARG A 418 36.39 25.25 0.27
C ARG A 418 37.61 25.90 0.89
N LEU A 419 37.65 25.90 2.21
CA LEU A 419 38.80 26.39 2.96
C LEU A 419 40.03 25.51 2.64
N ASN A 420 41.14 26.14 2.25
CA ASN A 420 42.33 25.46 1.79
C ASN A 420 43.60 26.03 2.45
N ASN A 421 44.05 25.36 3.50
CA ASN A 421 45.23 25.76 4.26
C ASN A 421 46.53 25.68 3.44
N VAL A 422 46.61 24.80 2.44
CA VAL A 422 47.76 24.72 1.52
C VAL A 422 47.86 25.98 0.66
N LYS A 423 46.71 26.61 0.35
CA LYS A 423 46.64 27.90 -0.36
C LYS A 423 46.78 29.13 0.55
N GLY A 424 47.06 28.94 1.85
CA GLY A 424 47.38 30.04 2.78
C GLY A 424 46.22 30.59 3.60
N ASP A 425 45.06 29.92 3.61
CA ASP A 425 43.87 30.39 4.36
C ASP A 425 44.07 30.37 5.89
N LYS A 426 44.97 29.50 6.40
CA LYS A 426 45.32 29.34 7.83
C LYS A 426 44.09 29.25 8.76
N ASP A 427 43.13 28.41 8.39
CA ASP A 427 41.87 28.15 9.10
C ASP A 427 41.00 29.40 9.32
N SER A 428 41.18 30.43 8.48
CA SER A 428 40.40 31.66 8.53
C SER A 428 39.44 31.74 7.33
N PHE A 429 38.14 31.68 7.61
CA PHE A 429 37.09 31.87 6.60
C PHE A 429 37.16 33.24 5.92
N ALA A 430 37.58 34.28 6.65
CA ALA A 430 37.80 35.61 6.08
C ALA A 430 38.94 35.61 5.05
N ARG A 431 40.03 34.89 5.29
CA ARG A 431 41.10 34.74 4.29
C ARG A 431 40.69 33.88 3.11
N ALA A 432 39.94 32.81 3.37
CA ALA A 432 39.39 31.97 2.32
C ALA A 432 38.52 32.78 1.36
N ILE A 433 37.58 33.59 1.87
CA ILE A 433 36.74 34.41 0.98
C ILE A 433 37.52 35.51 0.27
N GLN A 434 38.52 36.13 0.92
CA GLN A 434 39.41 37.09 0.25
C GLN A 434 40.17 36.45 -0.92
N ARG A 435 40.64 35.21 -0.75
CA ARG A 435 41.29 34.44 -1.80
C ARG A 435 40.31 34.16 -2.95
N GLU A 436 39.11 33.69 -2.67
CA GLU A 436 38.13 33.41 -3.75
C GLU A 436 37.71 34.71 -4.47
N LEU A 437 37.50 35.82 -3.77
CA LEU A 437 37.23 37.12 -4.40
C LEU A 437 38.40 37.60 -5.29
N GLN A 438 39.64 37.30 -4.92
CA GLN A 438 40.81 37.59 -5.73
C GLN A 438 40.91 36.68 -6.96
N VAL A 439 40.72 35.36 -6.78
CA VAL A 439 40.87 34.37 -7.84
C VAL A 439 39.75 34.50 -8.86
N GLU A 440 38.52 34.58 -8.39
CA GLU A 440 37.31 34.49 -9.21
C GLU A 440 36.86 35.86 -9.75
N LEU A 441 37.08 36.95 -8.99
CA LEU A 441 36.64 38.30 -9.37
C LEU A 441 37.79 39.30 -9.56
N GLY A 442 39.04 38.91 -9.32
CA GLY A 442 40.20 39.80 -9.43
C GLY A 442 40.23 40.94 -8.39
N LEU A 443 39.52 40.81 -7.27
CA LEU A 443 39.40 41.86 -6.24
C LEU A 443 40.51 41.74 -5.21
N VAL A 444 41.41 42.73 -5.13
CA VAL A 444 42.64 42.64 -4.30
C VAL A 444 42.78 43.84 -3.36
N SER A 445 42.29 45.01 -3.75
CA SER A 445 42.46 46.24 -2.99
C SER A 445 41.31 46.47 -2.00
N PRO A 446 41.56 47.03 -0.81
CA PRO A 446 40.52 47.55 0.08
C PRO A 446 39.67 48.68 -0.54
N LYS A 447 40.09 49.19 -1.71
CA LYS A 447 39.33 50.14 -2.53
C LYS A 447 38.32 49.47 -3.46
N ASP A 448 38.44 48.17 -3.70
CA ASP A 448 37.60 47.43 -4.66
C ASP A 448 36.31 46.90 -3.99
N TYR A 449 36.39 46.51 -2.72
CA TYR A 449 35.26 45.99 -1.96
C TYR A 449 35.41 46.18 -0.45
N ARG A 450 34.29 46.06 0.25
CA ARG A 450 34.18 46.03 1.71
C ARG A 450 33.42 44.79 2.16
N ILE A 451 33.97 44.05 3.12
CA ILE A 451 33.21 43.05 3.87
C ILE A 451 32.32 43.80 4.86
N VAL A 452 31.00 43.79 4.63
CA VAL A 452 30.02 44.53 5.43
C VAL A 452 29.75 43.81 6.75
N ARG A 453 29.53 42.51 6.68
CA ARG A 453 29.25 41.63 7.82
C ARG A 453 29.47 40.17 7.47
N GLU A 454 29.72 39.35 8.50
CA GLU A 454 29.59 37.89 8.44
C GLU A 454 28.19 37.52 8.94
N TYR A 455 27.51 36.61 8.23
CA TYR A 455 26.24 36.05 8.68
C TYR A 455 26.44 34.93 9.70
N LYS A 456 25.36 34.46 10.35
CA LYS A 456 25.43 33.25 11.17
C LYS A 456 25.88 32.06 10.32
N PRO A 457 26.75 31.17 10.83
CA PRO A 457 27.12 29.96 10.11
C PRO A 457 25.91 29.09 9.80
N VAL A 458 25.88 28.58 8.57
CA VAL A 458 24.86 27.63 8.10
C VAL A 458 25.44 26.23 8.17
N TYR A 459 24.79 25.35 8.94
CA TYR A 459 25.18 23.95 9.07
C TYR A 459 24.17 23.08 8.36
N GLN A 460 24.61 22.29 7.38
CA GLN A 460 23.69 21.47 6.61
C GLN A 460 24.29 20.16 6.15
N ARG A 461 23.51 19.09 6.23
CA ARG A 461 23.81 17.79 5.65
C ARG A 461 23.27 17.73 4.23
N GLN A 462 24.10 17.34 3.27
CA GLN A 462 23.72 17.25 1.86
C GLN A 462 24.29 15.99 1.21
N PHE A 463 23.58 15.46 0.22
CA PHE A 463 24.08 14.38 -0.62
C PHE A 463 25.12 14.89 -1.63
N SER A 464 26.31 14.30 -1.61
CA SER A 464 27.37 14.60 -2.57
C SER A 464 27.11 13.86 -3.88
N ARG A 465 26.70 14.55 -4.94
CA ARG A 465 26.53 13.94 -6.29
C ARG A 465 27.83 13.43 -6.93
N ARG A 466 28.99 13.84 -6.43
CA ARG A 466 30.30 13.40 -6.92
C ARG A 466 30.77 12.10 -6.27
N GLU A 467 30.49 11.95 -4.98
CA GLU A 467 31.00 10.84 -4.18
C GLU A 467 29.91 9.87 -3.73
N PHE A 468 28.65 10.22 -4.01
CA PHE A 468 27.44 9.44 -3.75
C PHE A 468 27.25 9.09 -2.27
N VAL A 469 27.58 10.03 -1.39
CA VAL A 469 27.46 9.90 0.07
C VAL A 469 26.99 11.22 0.68
N PHE A 470 26.30 11.14 1.82
CA PHE A 470 25.94 12.34 2.59
C PHE A 470 27.15 12.93 3.31
N LYS A 471 27.25 14.26 3.28
CA LYS A 471 28.31 15.05 3.92
C LYS A 471 27.71 16.19 4.73
N ASP A 472 28.35 16.54 5.84
CA ASP A 472 28.01 17.73 6.61
C ASP A 472 28.85 18.90 6.13
N TYR A 473 28.21 20.03 5.92
CA TYR A 473 28.83 21.27 5.50
C TYR A 473 28.69 22.33 6.59
N GLU A 474 29.74 23.12 6.76
CA GLU A 474 29.72 24.39 7.46
C GLU A 474 29.98 25.49 6.42
N PHE A 475 28.95 26.30 6.17
CA PHE A 475 29.04 27.44 5.28
C PHE A 475 29.15 28.74 6.07
N ARG A 476 30.22 29.50 5.79
CA ARG A 476 30.41 30.86 6.32
C ARG A 476 30.15 31.86 5.21
N VAL A 477 29.18 32.73 5.43
CA VAL A 477 28.71 33.62 4.38
C VAL A 477 29.02 35.06 4.75
N PHE A 478 29.62 35.78 3.81
CA PHE A 478 30.05 37.17 3.99
C PHE A 478 29.27 38.08 3.05
N GLN A 479 28.67 39.15 3.60
CA GLN A 479 28.11 40.19 2.74
C GLN A 479 29.22 41.08 2.23
N ILE A 480 29.36 41.14 0.91
CA ILE A 480 30.39 41.90 0.22
C ILE A 480 29.73 43.05 -0.53
N GLU A 481 30.17 44.27 -0.26
CA GLU A 481 29.78 45.47 -0.98
C GLU A 481 30.93 45.90 -1.88
N LEU A 482 30.66 45.99 -3.18
CA LEU A 482 31.64 46.53 -4.13
C LEU A 482 31.72 48.05 -3.97
N LEU A 483 32.94 48.56 -3.80
CA LEU A 483 33.19 50.00 -3.63
C LEU A 483 33.54 50.63 -4.99
N PRO A 484 33.12 51.88 -5.26
CA PRO A 484 33.18 52.40 -6.61
C PRO A 484 34.60 52.68 -7.13
N ARG A 485 34.87 52.19 -8.34
CA ARG A 485 34.94 53.11 -9.49
C ARG A 485 33.57 53.06 -10.19
N HIS A 486 32.64 53.94 -9.80
CA HIS A 486 31.38 54.07 -10.53
C HIS A 486 31.73 54.51 -11.95
N PRO A 487 31.32 53.76 -12.99
CA PRO A 487 31.54 54.20 -14.35
C PRO A 487 30.73 55.47 -14.61
N ILE A 488 31.41 56.55 -14.97
CA ILE A 488 30.80 57.86 -15.23
C ILE A 488 30.56 58.01 -16.73
N THR A 489 31.24 57.20 -17.54
CA THR A 489 31.15 57.19 -18.99
C THR A 489 30.63 55.85 -19.52
N PRO A 490 29.98 55.82 -20.70
CA PRO A 490 29.54 54.58 -21.34
C PRO A 490 30.68 53.57 -21.59
N GLU A 491 31.90 54.06 -21.87
CA GLU A 491 33.09 53.24 -22.09
C GLU A 491 33.64 52.64 -20.78
N GLU A 492 33.59 53.40 -19.66
CA GLU A 492 33.87 52.85 -18.32
C GLU A 492 32.78 51.88 -17.87
N TYR A 493 31.53 52.10 -18.30
CA TYR A 493 30.41 51.21 -18.01
C TYR A 493 30.57 49.90 -18.78
N GLU A 494 30.95 49.95 -20.06
CA GLU A 494 31.34 48.77 -20.82
C GLU A 494 32.57 48.09 -20.23
N TRP A 495 33.59 48.80 -19.75
CA TRP A 495 34.73 48.19 -19.04
C TRP A 495 34.33 47.53 -17.71
N TYR A 496 33.47 48.19 -16.93
CA TYR A 496 32.92 47.65 -15.67
C TYR A 496 32.03 46.44 -15.92
N ALA A 497 31.18 46.48 -16.96
CA ALA A 497 30.33 45.38 -17.40
C ALA A 497 31.16 44.22 -17.99
N ASN A 498 32.20 44.50 -18.79
CA ASN A 498 33.13 43.53 -19.37
C ASN A 498 34.00 42.82 -18.32
N ARG A 499 34.17 43.39 -17.12
CA ARG A 499 34.76 42.66 -15.96
C ARG A 499 33.85 41.53 -15.46
N PHE A 500 32.55 41.62 -15.72
CA PHE A 500 31.58 40.56 -15.47
C PHE A 500 31.20 39.80 -16.76
N ASP A 501 31.61 40.30 -17.93
CA ASP A 501 31.35 39.70 -19.24
C ASP A 501 32.66 39.33 -19.94
N THR A 502 33.36 38.36 -19.35
CA THR A 502 34.30 37.51 -20.09
C THR A 502 33.76 36.09 -20.01
N GLU A 503 33.24 35.59 -21.13
CA GLU A 503 32.87 34.19 -21.38
C GLU A 503 31.75 33.56 -20.50
N ARG A 504 30.78 34.36 -20.04
CA ARG A 504 29.58 33.89 -19.29
C ARG A 504 29.86 33.26 -17.92
N GLU A 505 31.00 33.54 -17.28
CA GLU A 505 31.29 32.95 -15.96
C GLU A 505 30.56 33.64 -14.80
N ASN A 506 30.36 34.96 -14.80
CA ASN A 506 29.76 35.69 -13.66
C ASN A 506 28.51 36.46 -14.10
N ILE A 507 27.38 36.28 -13.42
CA ILE A 507 26.11 36.93 -13.78
C ILE A 507 25.35 37.47 -12.56
N LEU A 508 24.48 38.45 -12.80
CA LEU A 508 23.56 38.99 -11.79
C LEU A 508 22.17 38.36 -11.96
N VAL A 509 21.77 37.54 -10.99
CA VAL A 509 20.47 36.87 -10.96
C VAL A 509 19.53 37.52 -9.95
N SER A 510 18.26 37.64 -10.32
CA SER A 510 17.21 38.11 -9.42
C SER A 510 16.87 37.07 -8.35
N ARG A 511 16.18 37.50 -7.29
CA ARG A 511 15.61 36.59 -6.28
C ARG A 511 14.73 35.51 -6.92
N ALA A 512 13.90 35.89 -7.89
CA ALA A 512 13.02 34.95 -8.58
C ALA A 512 13.82 33.90 -9.38
N GLU A 513 14.92 34.26 -10.02
CA GLU A 513 15.79 33.29 -10.72
C GLU A 513 16.45 32.30 -9.75
N ILE A 514 16.90 32.76 -8.58
CA ILE A 514 17.47 31.89 -7.54
C ILE A 514 16.41 30.96 -6.94
N GLU A 515 15.23 31.48 -6.62
CA GLU A 515 14.10 30.66 -6.12
C GLU A 515 13.73 29.59 -7.16
N ARG A 516 13.86 29.93 -8.46
CA ARG A 516 13.69 29.02 -9.60
C ARG A 516 14.92 28.18 -9.96
N LEU A 517 16.02 28.19 -9.19
CA LEU A 517 17.29 27.49 -9.52
C LEU A 517 17.76 27.62 -10.98
N ARG A 518 17.33 28.64 -11.73
CA ARG A 518 17.67 28.82 -13.14
C ARG A 518 17.66 30.29 -13.52
N THR A 519 18.61 30.65 -14.37
CA THR A 519 18.69 32.00 -14.94
C THR A 519 17.59 32.21 -15.97
N THR A 520 17.34 33.47 -16.34
CA THR A 520 16.49 33.85 -17.48
C THR A 520 16.87 33.16 -18.80
N GLU A 521 18.12 32.73 -18.96
CA GLU A 521 18.63 31.99 -20.12
C GLU A 521 18.59 30.45 -19.93
N ASN A 522 17.87 29.95 -18.91
CA ASN A 522 17.74 28.53 -18.58
C ASN A 522 19.04 27.83 -18.11
N LEU A 523 20.04 28.58 -17.69
CA LEU A 523 21.25 27.98 -17.11
C LEU A 523 20.99 27.61 -15.64
N PRO A 524 21.43 26.42 -15.18
CA PRO A 524 21.16 25.95 -13.82
C PRO A 524 21.89 26.78 -12.77
N ILE A 525 21.23 27.02 -11.64
CA ILE A 525 21.75 27.62 -10.41
C ILE A 525 21.74 26.54 -9.33
N SER A 526 22.77 26.52 -8.50
CA SER A 526 22.99 25.54 -7.45
C SER A 526 21.91 25.61 -6.38
N GLU A 527 21.37 24.46 -6.01
CA GLU A 527 20.46 24.32 -4.87
C GLU A 527 21.10 24.81 -3.57
N THR A 528 22.42 24.62 -3.41
CA THR A 528 23.19 25.17 -2.30
C THR A 528 23.11 26.70 -2.24
N THR A 529 23.07 27.40 -3.39
CA THR A 529 22.89 28.86 -3.42
C THR A 529 21.53 29.28 -2.88
N ARG A 530 20.44 28.66 -3.39
CA ARG A 530 19.08 28.94 -2.92
C ARG A 530 18.95 28.69 -1.42
N MET A 531 19.40 27.51 -0.98
CA MET A 531 19.39 27.07 0.39
C MET A 531 20.18 28.01 1.32
N ILE A 532 21.40 28.42 0.94
CA ILE A 532 22.17 29.40 1.71
C ILE A 532 21.37 30.69 1.86
N LEU A 533 20.83 31.23 0.76
CA LEU A 533 20.12 32.51 0.80
C LEU A 533 18.78 32.43 1.56
N GLN A 534 18.13 31.27 1.59
CA GLN A 534 16.94 30.99 2.41
C GLN A 534 17.28 30.99 3.90
N GLU A 535 18.34 30.28 4.29
CA GLU A 535 18.77 30.20 5.70
C GLU A 535 19.23 31.57 6.24
N LEU A 536 19.76 32.42 5.35
CA LEU A 536 20.13 33.79 5.67
C LEU A 536 18.94 34.76 5.71
N GLY A 537 17.74 34.33 5.29
CA GLY A 537 16.54 35.16 5.17
C GLY A 537 16.62 36.22 4.06
N GLU A 538 17.55 36.10 3.12
CA GLU A 538 17.72 37.02 1.98
C GLU A 538 16.69 36.74 0.87
N ILE A 539 16.24 35.48 0.77
CA ILE A 539 15.11 35.07 -0.06
C ILE A 539 14.10 34.32 0.81
N THR A 540 12.85 34.23 0.38
CA THR A 540 11.85 33.47 1.13
C THR A 540 12.17 31.99 1.03
N ALA A 541 11.94 31.26 2.11
CA ALA A 541 11.63 29.84 2.01
C ALA A 541 10.34 29.73 1.20
N VAL A 542 10.50 29.68 -0.12
CA VAL A 542 9.51 29.13 -1.03
C VAL A 542 9.70 27.64 -0.91
N ASP A 543 8.64 26.87 -0.69
CA ASP A 543 8.69 25.42 -0.91
C ASP A 543 9.32 25.24 -2.29
N SER A 544 10.49 24.61 -2.33
CA SER A 544 11.43 24.52 -3.46
C SER A 544 10.82 24.06 -4.78
N ASP A 545 9.60 23.59 -4.66
CA ASP A 545 8.75 22.94 -5.60
C ASP A 545 7.92 23.96 -6.39
N ASP A 546 7.37 25.01 -5.79
CA ASP A 546 6.31 25.78 -6.47
C ASP A 546 6.80 26.74 -7.58
N MET A 547 8.05 27.21 -7.56
CA MET A 547 8.52 28.26 -8.49
C MET A 547 9.14 27.78 -9.80
N LEU A 548 9.70 26.56 -9.85
CA LEU A 548 10.46 26.04 -11.00
C LEU A 548 9.63 25.48 -12.15
N LEU A 549 8.32 25.47 -11.95
CA LEU A 549 7.46 24.47 -12.54
C LEU A 549 6.15 25.07 -13.09
N SER A 550 5.94 26.38 -13.00
CA SER A 550 4.73 27.00 -13.53
C SER A 550 4.66 26.98 -15.07
N LEU A 551 3.61 26.35 -15.61
CA LEU A 551 3.25 26.36 -17.03
C LEU A 551 2.51 27.66 -17.41
N GLU A 552 2.72 28.14 -18.64
CA GLU A 552 2.10 29.38 -19.15
C GLU A 552 0.94 29.06 -20.09
N PHE A 553 -0.25 29.64 -19.85
CA PHE A 553 -1.43 29.40 -20.69
C PHE A 553 -1.96 30.68 -21.35
N GLU A 554 -2.13 30.62 -22.68
CA GLU A 554 -2.69 31.69 -23.51
C GLU A 554 -3.91 31.19 -24.31
N LEU A 555 -4.95 32.02 -24.45
CA LEU A 555 -6.12 31.69 -25.27
C LEU A 555 -5.88 32.09 -26.74
N GLU A 556 -6.27 31.22 -27.68
CA GLU A 556 -6.15 31.53 -29.11
C GLU A 556 -7.21 32.54 -29.56
N ASN A 557 -8.41 32.49 -28.96
CA ASN A 557 -9.48 33.45 -29.17
C ASN A 557 -10.35 33.53 -27.90
N ASP A 558 -10.84 34.72 -27.57
CA ASP A 558 -11.74 34.94 -26.42
C ASP A 558 -13.22 34.72 -26.78
N GLU A 559 -13.57 34.72 -28.07
CA GLU A 559 -14.89 34.34 -28.59
C GLU A 559 -14.99 32.85 -28.99
N VAL A 560 -15.95 32.12 -28.42
CA VAL A 560 -16.09 30.66 -28.45
C VAL A 560 -17.41 30.23 -29.12
N VAL A 561 -17.37 29.40 -30.17
CA VAL A 561 -18.58 28.97 -30.89
C VAL A 561 -19.20 27.68 -30.29
N VAL A 562 -20.50 27.68 -29.91
CA VAL A 562 -21.26 26.72 -29.09
C VAL A 562 -22.08 25.71 -29.92
N SER A 563 -21.51 24.62 -30.39
CA SER A 563 -22.26 23.56 -31.04
C SER A 563 -23.15 22.75 -30.08
N ARG A 564 -24.46 22.53 -30.37
CA ARG A 564 -25.33 21.64 -29.57
C ARG A 564 -25.29 21.90 -28.04
N GLY A 565 -25.16 23.17 -27.64
CA GLY A 565 -25.09 23.54 -26.21
C GLY A 565 -23.68 23.55 -25.59
N ARG A 566 -22.62 23.24 -26.35
CA ARG A 566 -21.20 23.26 -25.90
C ARG A 566 -20.28 23.99 -26.86
N GLY A 567 -19.39 24.84 -26.35
CA GLY A 567 -18.39 25.60 -27.11
C GLY A 567 -16.96 25.12 -26.88
N GLN A 568 -16.19 25.04 -27.96
CA GLN A 568 -14.78 24.62 -27.92
C GLN A 568 -13.87 25.84 -27.73
N VAL A 569 -13.17 25.89 -26.60
CA VAL A 569 -12.12 26.86 -26.27
C VAL A 569 -10.78 26.29 -26.69
N LEU A 570 -10.03 27.03 -27.51
CA LEU A 570 -8.68 26.68 -27.91
C LEU A 570 -7.68 27.60 -27.22
N GLY A 571 -6.59 27.02 -26.72
CA GLY A 571 -5.50 27.73 -26.07
C GLY A 571 -4.17 27.03 -26.30
N ARG A 572 -3.08 27.65 -25.85
CA ARG A 572 -1.73 27.09 -25.96
C ARG A 572 -1.11 27.10 -24.57
N LEU A 573 -0.71 25.92 -24.12
CA LEU A 573 0.04 25.71 -22.89
C LEU A 573 1.51 25.60 -23.26
N THR A 574 2.34 26.48 -22.71
CA THR A 574 3.77 26.50 -22.96
C THR A 574 4.48 26.09 -21.68
N ASN A 575 5.32 25.06 -21.75
CA ASN A 575 6.35 24.86 -20.74
C ASN A 575 7.45 25.88 -21.04
N PRO A 576 7.70 26.88 -20.17
CA PRO A 576 8.68 27.90 -20.47
C PRO A 576 10.04 27.28 -20.80
N ARG A 577 10.84 27.97 -21.63
CA ARG A 577 12.17 27.45 -22.03
C ARG A 577 13.11 27.20 -20.85
N TYR A 578 12.77 27.70 -19.67
CA TYR A 578 13.48 27.51 -18.39
C TYR A 578 12.86 26.46 -17.45
N GLY A 579 11.77 25.80 -17.82
CA GLY A 579 11.16 24.73 -17.04
C GLY A 579 11.90 23.40 -17.18
N GLY A 580 11.76 22.49 -16.22
CA GLY A 580 12.20 21.10 -16.36
C GLY A 580 11.33 20.31 -17.35
N LEU A 581 11.73 19.09 -17.69
CA LEU A 581 10.80 18.13 -18.28
C LEU A 581 9.67 17.93 -17.26
N VAL A 582 8.45 18.23 -17.68
CA VAL A 582 7.26 17.91 -16.90
C VAL A 582 6.55 16.74 -17.54
N GLU A 583 6.19 15.77 -16.72
CA GLU A 583 5.53 14.54 -17.11
C GLU A 583 4.11 14.53 -16.57
N ASN A 584 3.23 13.74 -17.18
CA ASN A 584 1.84 13.59 -16.74
C ASN A 584 1.14 14.94 -16.50
N VAL A 585 1.40 15.91 -17.38
CA VAL A 585 0.80 17.24 -17.32
C VAL A 585 -0.69 17.06 -17.49
N THR A 586 -1.43 17.39 -16.47
CA THR A 586 -2.87 17.30 -16.37
C THR A 586 -3.42 18.72 -16.28
N LEU A 587 -4.40 19.09 -17.10
CA LEU A 587 -5.07 20.38 -17.03
C LEU A 587 -6.50 20.14 -16.58
N GLU A 588 -6.84 20.58 -15.38
CA GLU A 588 -8.20 20.59 -14.89
C GLU A 588 -8.88 21.93 -15.14
N VAL A 589 -10.14 21.96 -15.54
CA VAL A 589 -10.92 23.20 -15.62
C VAL A 589 -11.76 23.32 -14.35
N LEU A 590 -11.42 24.29 -13.51
CA LEU A 590 -12.13 24.51 -12.27
C LEU A 590 -13.55 25.03 -12.52
N PRO A 591 -14.52 24.62 -11.68
CA PRO A 591 -15.90 25.05 -11.81
C PRO A 591 -16.03 26.56 -11.55
N ALA A 592 -16.80 27.22 -12.41
CA ALA A 592 -17.15 28.64 -12.27
C ALA A 592 -18.61 28.84 -12.71
N ASN A 593 -19.27 29.88 -12.19
CA ASN A 593 -20.71 30.06 -12.42
C ASN A 593 -21.10 30.25 -13.90
N GLY A 594 -20.16 30.72 -14.74
CA GLY A 594 -20.44 31.11 -16.14
C GLY A 594 -20.41 29.97 -17.17
N TYR A 595 -19.91 28.77 -16.83
CA TYR A 595 -19.88 27.60 -17.72
C TYR A 595 -19.83 26.29 -16.94
N GLU A 596 -20.27 25.20 -17.56
CA GLU A 596 -20.03 23.82 -17.10
C GLU A 596 -18.96 23.19 -17.97
N THR A 597 -17.86 22.73 -17.38
CA THR A 597 -16.85 22.01 -18.16
C THR A 597 -17.35 20.61 -18.49
N GLU A 598 -17.23 20.16 -19.74
CA GLU A 598 -17.51 18.75 -20.08
C GLU A 598 -16.43 17.84 -19.50
N GLN A 599 -16.77 16.62 -19.09
CA GLN A 599 -15.84 15.75 -18.36
C GLN A 599 -14.50 15.51 -19.08
N ASP A 600 -14.51 15.34 -20.41
CA ASP A 600 -13.30 15.17 -21.22
C ASP A 600 -12.39 16.41 -21.26
N SER A 601 -12.95 17.57 -20.95
CA SER A 601 -12.21 18.83 -20.86
C SER A 601 -12.09 19.32 -19.42
N ALA A 602 -12.78 18.66 -18.48
CA ALA A 602 -12.66 18.87 -17.05
C ALA A 602 -11.27 18.52 -16.58
N VAL A 603 -10.63 17.50 -17.17
CA VAL A 603 -9.26 17.10 -16.87
C VAL A 603 -8.58 16.56 -18.16
N LEU A 604 -7.66 17.30 -18.77
CA LEU A 604 -6.88 16.88 -19.93
C LEU A 604 -5.50 16.36 -19.53
N GLN A 605 -5.17 15.13 -19.93
CA GLN A 605 -3.83 14.58 -19.81
C GLN A 605 -3.01 14.90 -21.07
N LEU A 606 -2.05 15.81 -20.93
CA LEU A 606 -1.20 16.36 -22.00
C LEU A 606 0.15 15.63 -22.10
N GLY A 607 0.43 14.70 -21.19
CA GLY A 607 1.62 13.85 -21.24
C GLY A 607 2.88 14.60 -20.82
N LYS A 608 3.96 14.44 -21.59
CA LYS A 608 5.27 15.03 -21.27
C LYS A 608 5.50 16.31 -22.08
N LEU A 609 5.90 17.40 -21.43
CA LEU A 609 6.32 18.63 -22.08
C LEU A 609 7.77 18.94 -21.70
N ASN A 610 8.65 18.95 -22.71
CA ASN A 610 10.02 19.41 -22.53
C ASN A 610 10.07 20.92 -22.35
N ALA A 611 11.22 21.42 -21.89
CA ALA A 611 11.48 22.85 -21.78
C ALA A 611 11.28 23.56 -23.13
N GLY A 612 10.37 24.53 -23.20
CA GLY A 612 10.05 25.26 -24.43
C GLY A 612 9.00 24.62 -25.33
N ASP A 613 8.46 23.45 -24.98
CA ASP A 613 7.38 22.81 -25.73
C ASP A 613 6.08 23.60 -25.60
N VAL A 614 5.37 23.70 -26.72
CA VAL A 614 4.06 24.36 -26.81
C VAL A 614 3.02 23.31 -27.16
N CYS A 615 2.11 23.05 -26.22
CA CYS A 615 1.01 22.12 -26.37
C CYS A 615 -0.29 22.86 -26.72
N PRO A 616 -0.94 22.58 -27.86
CA PRO A 616 -2.27 23.10 -28.13
C PRO A 616 -3.30 22.42 -27.23
N ILE A 617 -4.14 23.22 -26.59
CA ILE A 617 -5.16 22.81 -25.63
C ILE A 617 -6.53 23.05 -26.25
N SER A 618 -7.41 22.06 -26.15
CA SER A 618 -8.79 22.15 -26.62
C SER A 618 -9.74 21.73 -25.50
N LEU A 619 -10.57 22.66 -25.03
CA LEU A 619 -11.51 22.45 -23.94
C LEU A 619 -12.94 22.66 -24.43
N TRP A 620 -13.84 21.74 -24.14
CA TRP A 620 -15.27 21.86 -24.42
C TRP A 620 -15.99 22.30 -23.16
N LEU A 621 -16.66 23.46 -23.24
CA LEU A 621 -17.42 24.06 -22.15
C LEU A 621 -18.87 24.22 -22.56
N GLN A 622 -19.82 23.87 -21.70
CA GLN A 622 -21.23 24.22 -21.85
C GLN A 622 -21.47 25.58 -21.20
N PRO A 623 -21.69 26.65 -21.99
CA PRO A 623 -21.92 27.97 -21.42
C PRO A 623 -23.23 28.05 -20.64
N LYS A 624 -23.15 28.53 -19.39
CA LYS A 624 -24.33 28.91 -18.60
C LYS A 624 -24.66 30.39 -18.80
N GLU A 625 -23.63 31.21 -19.00
CA GLU A 625 -23.73 32.65 -19.24
C GLU A 625 -23.05 33.02 -20.56
N LYS A 626 -23.44 34.15 -21.15
CA LYS A 626 -22.84 34.63 -22.40
C LYS A 626 -21.35 34.97 -22.25
N HIS A 627 -20.96 35.44 -21.07
CA HIS A 627 -19.58 35.77 -20.72
C HIS A 627 -19.19 34.99 -19.47
N ALA A 628 -17.95 34.49 -19.42
CA ALA A 628 -17.47 33.75 -18.26
C ALA A 628 -15.97 33.93 -18.02
N ARG A 629 -15.51 33.61 -16.80
CA ARG A 629 -14.08 33.54 -16.47
C ARG A 629 -13.64 32.09 -16.34
N LEU A 630 -12.93 31.60 -17.34
CA LEU A 630 -12.28 30.30 -17.37
C LEU A 630 -11.21 30.20 -16.30
N LYS A 631 -11.37 29.25 -15.37
CA LYS A 631 -10.38 28.91 -14.35
C LYS A 631 -9.79 27.55 -14.68
N LEU A 632 -8.46 27.45 -14.78
CA LEU A 632 -7.74 26.22 -15.12
C LEU A 632 -6.77 25.88 -13.99
N ARG A 633 -6.69 24.62 -13.57
CA ARG A 633 -5.71 24.07 -12.64
C ARG A 633 -4.84 23.05 -13.37
N PHE A 634 -3.59 23.37 -13.62
CA PHE A 634 -2.60 22.44 -14.16
C PHE A 634 -2.00 21.62 -13.03
N THR A 635 -2.23 20.31 -13.05
CA THR A 635 -1.57 19.32 -12.20
C THR A 635 -0.51 18.61 -13.01
N PHE A 636 0.78 18.73 -12.72
CA PHE A 636 1.80 18.07 -13.54
C PHE A 636 2.93 17.57 -12.67
N TYR A 637 3.71 16.63 -13.19
CA TYR A 637 4.79 16.01 -12.46
C TYR A 637 6.09 16.56 -13.01
N ASP A 638 7.08 16.81 -12.17
CA ASP A 638 8.42 17.06 -12.70
C ASP A 638 9.10 15.74 -13.11
N ALA A 639 10.29 15.82 -13.70
CA ALA A 639 11.08 14.64 -14.05
C ALA A 639 11.47 13.74 -12.86
N ARG A 640 11.18 14.18 -11.62
CA ARG A 640 11.37 13.44 -10.36
C ARG A 640 10.08 12.73 -9.91
N GLY A 641 8.96 12.94 -10.59
CA GLY A 641 7.68 12.30 -10.28
C GLY A 641 6.90 12.98 -9.13
N LYS A 642 7.28 14.20 -8.74
CA LYS A 642 6.55 15.00 -7.75
C LYS A 642 5.41 15.77 -8.40
N GLU A 643 4.20 15.74 -7.81
CA GLU A 643 2.99 16.39 -8.34
C GLU A 643 2.92 17.88 -7.95
N TYR A 644 2.65 18.75 -8.92
CA TYR A 644 2.52 20.21 -8.80
C TYR A 644 1.15 20.66 -9.25
N ARG A 645 0.53 21.64 -8.57
CA ARG A 645 -0.80 22.17 -8.94
C ARG A 645 -0.80 23.70 -9.09
N GLN A 646 -0.99 24.20 -10.31
CA GLN A 646 -1.01 25.64 -10.63
C GLN A 646 -2.37 26.08 -11.16
N THR A 647 -2.93 27.21 -10.68
CA THR A 647 -4.23 27.72 -11.18
C THR A 647 -4.10 29.03 -11.99
N VAL A 648 -4.81 29.15 -13.12
CA VAL A 648 -4.82 30.30 -14.06
C VAL A 648 -6.26 30.71 -14.39
N GLU A 649 -6.55 32.01 -14.49
CA GLU A 649 -7.86 32.54 -14.88
C GLU A 649 -7.82 33.38 -16.18
N LYS A 650 -8.81 33.22 -17.08
CA LYS A 650 -8.96 33.94 -18.37
C LYS A 650 -10.43 34.26 -18.67
N SER A 651 -10.74 35.22 -19.54
CA SER A 651 -12.12 35.62 -19.90
C SER A 651 -12.60 35.01 -21.23
N LEU A 652 -13.88 34.66 -21.36
CA LEU A 652 -14.52 34.02 -22.55
C LEU A 652 -15.90 34.62 -22.91
N GLU A 653 -16.30 34.58 -24.19
CA GLU A 653 -17.65 34.89 -24.74
C GLU A 653 -18.19 33.76 -25.65
N PHE A 654 -19.45 33.31 -25.55
CA PHE A 654 -19.96 32.07 -26.21
C PHE A 654 -21.06 32.27 -27.34
N LYS A 655 -21.03 31.55 -28.49
CA LYS A 655 -21.86 31.73 -29.75
C LYS A 655 -22.29 30.43 -30.55
N THR A 656 -23.55 30.00 -30.76
CA THR A 656 -23.98 28.59 -31.13
C THR A 656 -23.78 27.96 -32.57
N ASN A 657 -23.27 26.68 -32.77
CA ASN A 657 -23.36 25.86 -34.06
C ASN A 657 -22.90 24.32 -34.15
N THR A 658 -23.77 23.34 -34.53
CA THR A 658 -23.81 21.80 -34.54
C THR A 658 -22.63 20.83 -35.00
N ARG A 659 -22.23 19.73 -34.26
CA ARG A 659 -21.30 18.57 -34.69
C ARG A 659 -21.38 17.16 -33.96
N ALA A 660 -20.67 16.10 -34.47
CA ALA A 660 -20.73 14.59 -34.28
C ALA A 660 -19.78 13.90 -33.21
N LEU A 661 -19.93 12.57 -32.89
CA LEU A 661 -19.47 11.80 -31.67
C LEU A 661 -18.59 10.51 -31.90
N PHE A 662 -17.76 10.12 -30.91
CA PHE A 662 -17.16 8.77 -30.68
C PHE A 662 -18.05 7.97 -29.70
N HIS A 663 -18.32 6.67 -29.94
CA HIS A 663 -19.31 5.85 -29.20
C HIS A 663 -18.83 4.40 -29.09
N ILE A 664 -18.87 3.82 -27.88
CA ILE A 664 -18.64 2.39 -27.62
C ILE A 664 -20.00 1.70 -27.51
N ASP A 665 -20.22 0.63 -28.27
CA ASP A 665 -21.45 -0.14 -28.15
C ASP A 665 -21.49 -0.84 -26.79
N ASN A 666 -22.48 -0.53 -25.95
CA ASN A 666 -22.59 -1.13 -24.61
C ASN A 666 -23.06 -2.59 -24.73
N PRO A 667 -22.22 -3.58 -24.38
CA PRO A 667 -22.57 -4.98 -24.58
C PRO A 667 -23.54 -5.48 -23.51
N TYR A 668 -23.53 -4.94 -22.29
CA TYR A 668 -24.32 -5.47 -21.18
C TYR A 668 -25.83 -5.28 -21.39
N VAL A 669 -26.63 -6.28 -21.02
CA VAL A 669 -28.08 -6.26 -21.22
C VAL A 669 -28.80 -6.26 -19.88
N VAL A 670 -29.34 -5.10 -19.49
CA VAL A 670 -30.04 -4.95 -18.22
C VAL A 670 -31.55 -5.16 -18.40
N GLY A 671 -32.14 -5.96 -17.51
CA GLY A 671 -33.59 -6.09 -17.38
C GLY A 671 -34.27 -6.97 -18.44
N LYS A 672 -33.59 -7.36 -19.52
CA LYS A 672 -34.08 -8.32 -20.51
C LYS A 672 -33.34 -9.66 -20.38
N PRO A 673 -33.99 -10.81 -20.62
CA PRO A 673 -33.30 -12.09 -20.71
C PRO A 673 -32.30 -12.11 -21.87
N LEU A 674 -31.16 -12.79 -21.68
CA LEU A 674 -30.12 -12.93 -22.69
C LEU A 674 -30.56 -13.93 -23.75
N THR A 675 -30.65 -13.48 -24.99
CA THR A 675 -31.00 -14.32 -26.14
C THR A 675 -29.74 -14.96 -26.74
N PRO A 676 -29.87 -15.91 -27.69
CA PRO A 676 -28.71 -16.45 -28.41
C PRO A 676 -27.87 -15.38 -29.13
N ALA A 677 -28.46 -14.22 -29.46
CA ALA A 677 -27.72 -13.11 -30.06
C ALA A 677 -26.78 -12.38 -29.07
N SER A 678 -26.94 -12.62 -27.76
CA SER A 678 -26.13 -12.05 -26.68
C SER A 678 -25.48 -13.17 -25.85
N GLU A 679 -25.16 -14.29 -26.49
CA GLU A 679 -24.63 -15.49 -25.82
C GLU A 679 -23.28 -15.24 -25.15
N ASP A 680 -22.48 -14.31 -25.65
CA ASP A 680 -21.17 -13.98 -25.07
C ASP A 680 -21.30 -13.35 -23.66
N LEU A 681 -22.48 -12.84 -23.28
CA LEU A 681 -22.79 -12.36 -21.92
C LEU A 681 -23.35 -13.46 -21.01
N TYR A 682 -23.63 -14.64 -21.56
CA TYR A 682 -24.14 -15.77 -20.80
C TYR A 682 -22.95 -16.60 -20.30
N VAL A 683 -22.55 -16.34 -19.06
CA VAL A 683 -21.37 -16.92 -18.41
C VAL A 683 -21.77 -17.94 -17.34
N GLY A 684 -20.95 -18.97 -17.17
CA GLY A 684 -21.19 -20.08 -16.26
C GLY A 684 -22.38 -20.96 -16.67
N ARG A 685 -22.89 -21.76 -15.71
CA ARG A 685 -24.07 -22.65 -15.84
C ARG A 685 -23.84 -23.92 -16.66
N GLU A 686 -22.61 -24.28 -16.94
CA GLU A 686 -22.25 -25.56 -17.57
C GLU A 686 -22.81 -26.72 -16.76
N ASP A 687 -22.79 -26.61 -15.42
CA ASP A 687 -23.38 -27.57 -14.49
C ASP A 687 -24.89 -27.77 -14.72
N VAL A 688 -25.63 -26.70 -15.02
CA VAL A 688 -27.07 -26.78 -15.32
C VAL A 688 -27.30 -27.45 -16.66
N PHE A 689 -26.51 -27.12 -17.69
CA PHE A 689 -26.65 -27.77 -19.00
C PHE A 689 -26.27 -29.24 -18.96
N MET A 690 -25.19 -29.60 -18.28
CA MET A 690 -24.81 -31.00 -18.04
C MET A 690 -25.92 -31.74 -17.28
N TRP A 691 -26.49 -31.14 -16.24
CA TRP A 691 -27.59 -31.74 -15.50
C TRP A 691 -28.84 -31.93 -16.37
N ILE A 692 -29.18 -30.96 -17.23
CA ILE A 692 -30.28 -31.12 -18.21
C ILE A 692 -29.96 -32.27 -19.17
N GLU A 693 -28.74 -32.31 -19.71
CA GLU A 693 -28.27 -33.32 -20.64
C GLU A 693 -28.37 -34.73 -20.02
N GLU A 694 -27.83 -34.93 -18.82
CA GLU A 694 -27.84 -36.20 -18.09
C GLU A 694 -29.27 -36.73 -17.85
N ASN A 695 -30.21 -35.84 -17.55
CA ASN A 695 -31.59 -36.22 -17.22
C ASN A 695 -32.52 -36.32 -18.44
N LEU A 696 -32.12 -35.76 -19.59
CA LEU A 696 -32.84 -35.91 -20.85
C LEU A 696 -32.27 -37.04 -21.75
N LEU A 697 -30.96 -37.31 -21.70
CA LEU A 697 -30.26 -38.24 -22.62
C LEU A 697 -29.93 -39.62 -22.01
N GLY A 698 -30.67 -40.05 -20.99
CA GLY A 698 -30.46 -41.34 -20.32
C GLY A 698 -30.95 -42.58 -21.10
N LYS A 699 -30.56 -43.79 -20.63
CA LYS A 699 -31.07 -45.08 -21.13
C LYS A 699 -32.52 -45.39 -20.68
N THR A 700 -33.09 -44.55 -19.82
CA THR A 700 -34.43 -44.66 -19.24
C THR A 700 -35.37 -43.61 -19.83
N GLN A 701 -36.65 -43.59 -19.43
CA GLN A 701 -37.57 -42.53 -19.84
C GLN A 701 -37.04 -41.14 -19.42
N PRO A 702 -37.22 -40.10 -20.25
CA PRO A 702 -36.74 -38.75 -19.94
C PRO A 702 -37.45 -38.19 -18.71
N HIS A 703 -36.70 -37.61 -17.78
CA HIS A 703 -37.28 -37.02 -16.58
C HIS A 703 -37.94 -35.68 -16.87
N THR A 704 -39.02 -35.36 -16.14
CA THR A 704 -39.50 -33.98 -16.04
C THR A 704 -38.53 -33.19 -15.19
N LEU A 705 -38.11 -32.02 -15.67
CA LEU A 705 -37.14 -31.17 -14.99
C LEU A 705 -37.81 -29.93 -14.43
N ILE A 706 -37.35 -29.49 -13.27
CA ILE A 706 -37.84 -28.28 -12.62
C ILE A 706 -36.65 -27.35 -12.33
N LEU A 707 -36.63 -26.19 -12.97
CA LEU A 707 -35.63 -25.16 -12.72
C LEU A 707 -36.25 -24.06 -11.87
N TYR A 708 -35.72 -23.85 -10.67
CA TYR A 708 -36.21 -22.79 -9.79
C TYR A 708 -35.07 -21.89 -9.35
N GLY A 709 -35.39 -20.73 -8.82
CA GLY A 709 -34.40 -19.75 -8.37
C GLY A 709 -35.03 -18.38 -8.25
N GLN A 710 -34.31 -17.44 -7.66
CA GLN A 710 -34.81 -16.07 -7.53
C GLN A 710 -35.03 -15.37 -8.87
N ARG A 711 -35.88 -14.34 -8.85
CA ARG A 711 -36.06 -13.45 -10.00
C ARG A 711 -34.69 -12.88 -10.39
N ARG A 712 -34.47 -12.68 -11.70
CA ARG A 712 -33.23 -12.08 -12.24
C ARG A 712 -31.93 -12.91 -12.07
N MET A 713 -32.01 -14.19 -11.71
CA MET A 713 -30.85 -15.12 -11.67
C MET A 713 -30.47 -15.76 -13.02
N GLY A 714 -31.12 -15.34 -14.11
CA GLY A 714 -30.81 -15.85 -15.46
C GLY A 714 -31.58 -17.09 -15.89
N LYS A 715 -32.67 -17.47 -15.20
CA LYS A 715 -33.51 -18.62 -15.55
C LYS A 715 -33.98 -18.60 -17.01
N THR A 716 -34.71 -17.55 -17.41
CA THR A 716 -35.20 -17.37 -18.78
C THR A 716 -34.05 -17.31 -19.80
N SER A 717 -32.91 -16.70 -19.44
CA SER A 717 -31.71 -16.68 -20.28
C SER A 717 -31.19 -18.10 -20.55
N THR A 718 -31.12 -18.95 -19.51
CA THR A 718 -30.75 -20.37 -19.64
C THR A 718 -31.68 -21.10 -20.61
N LEU A 719 -32.98 -20.85 -20.53
CA LEU A 719 -33.96 -21.46 -21.44
C LEU A 719 -33.76 -21.01 -22.89
N TYR A 720 -33.43 -19.73 -23.11
CA TYR A 720 -33.12 -19.23 -24.46
C TYR A 720 -31.87 -19.87 -25.03
N GLN A 721 -30.82 -20.06 -24.22
CA GLN A 721 -29.63 -20.77 -24.65
C GLN A 721 -29.91 -22.27 -24.91
N LEU A 722 -30.77 -22.90 -24.11
CA LEU A 722 -31.23 -24.27 -24.33
C LEU A 722 -32.04 -24.44 -25.62
N VAL A 723 -32.90 -23.48 -25.96
CA VAL A 723 -33.81 -23.58 -27.11
C VAL A 723 -33.14 -23.17 -28.42
N GLY A 724 -32.18 -22.23 -28.40
CA GLY A 724 -31.56 -21.71 -29.62
C GLY A 724 -30.11 -21.22 -29.52
N GLY A 725 -29.46 -21.27 -28.35
CA GLY A 725 -28.04 -20.89 -28.18
C GLY A 725 -27.06 -22.02 -28.50
N ARG A 726 -25.78 -21.70 -28.69
CA ARG A 726 -24.71 -22.70 -28.96
C ARG A 726 -24.57 -23.66 -27.79
N ARG A 727 -24.65 -23.19 -26.54
CA ARG A 727 -24.55 -24.04 -25.34
C ARG A 727 -25.60 -25.15 -25.26
N GLY A 728 -26.81 -24.91 -25.76
CA GLY A 728 -27.86 -25.93 -25.84
C GLY A 728 -27.80 -26.79 -27.10
N GLN A 729 -26.88 -26.53 -28.02
CA GLN A 729 -26.82 -27.22 -29.32
C GLN A 729 -26.51 -28.71 -29.16
N THR A 730 -25.58 -29.06 -28.27
CA THR A 730 -25.20 -30.46 -27.98
C THR A 730 -26.39 -31.29 -27.51
N ILE A 731 -27.29 -30.69 -26.73
CA ILE A 731 -28.51 -31.31 -26.22
C ILE A 731 -29.56 -31.45 -27.35
N ARG A 732 -29.76 -30.41 -28.16
CA ARG A 732 -30.77 -30.41 -29.23
C ARG A 732 -30.40 -31.32 -30.40
N GLU A 733 -29.14 -31.34 -30.78
CA GLU A 733 -28.60 -32.02 -31.97
C GLU A 733 -27.89 -33.33 -31.61
N TYR A 734 -28.22 -33.91 -30.46
CA TYR A 734 -27.60 -35.15 -30.00
C TYR A 734 -27.77 -36.28 -31.04
N PRO A 735 -26.68 -36.93 -31.48
CA PRO A 735 -26.75 -37.92 -32.56
C PRO A 735 -27.69 -39.08 -32.24
N GLY A 736 -28.71 -39.28 -33.08
CA GLY A 736 -29.67 -40.39 -32.97
C GLY A 736 -30.78 -40.21 -31.93
N TYR A 737 -30.80 -39.08 -31.20
CA TYR A 737 -31.83 -38.72 -30.23
C TYR A 737 -32.10 -37.20 -30.26
N PRO A 738 -32.73 -36.68 -31.33
CA PRO A 738 -32.92 -35.23 -31.48
C PRO A 738 -33.96 -34.69 -30.49
N ILE A 739 -33.60 -33.63 -29.76
CA ILE A 739 -34.48 -33.00 -28.76
C ILE A 739 -35.09 -31.72 -29.34
N PHE A 740 -36.41 -31.59 -29.19
CA PHE A 740 -37.21 -30.47 -29.66
C PHE A 740 -37.75 -29.60 -28.52
N PRO A 741 -36.93 -28.73 -27.89
CA PRO A 741 -37.45 -27.79 -26.89
C PRO A 741 -38.35 -26.72 -27.51
N VAL A 742 -39.58 -26.61 -27.00
CA VAL A 742 -40.57 -25.59 -27.31
C VAL A 742 -40.68 -24.66 -26.10
N TYR A 743 -40.26 -23.42 -26.28
CA TYR A 743 -40.38 -22.39 -25.24
C TYR A 743 -41.80 -21.83 -25.18
N ILE A 744 -42.36 -21.85 -23.96
CA ILE A 744 -43.70 -21.38 -23.61
C ILE A 744 -43.57 -20.40 -22.44
N ASP A 745 -44.00 -19.18 -22.66
CA ASP A 745 -44.03 -18.11 -21.66
C ASP A 745 -45.46 -17.96 -21.15
N LEU A 746 -45.72 -18.39 -19.92
CA LEU A 746 -47.06 -18.37 -19.34
C LEU A 746 -47.55 -16.95 -19.06
N GLN A 747 -46.66 -15.96 -18.93
CA GLN A 747 -47.08 -14.56 -18.78
C GLN A 747 -47.86 -14.08 -20.00
N ARG A 748 -47.55 -14.61 -21.20
CA ARG A 748 -48.31 -14.29 -22.44
C ARG A 748 -49.64 -15.01 -22.54
N LEU A 749 -49.84 -16.05 -21.73
CA LEU A 749 -51.07 -16.82 -21.61
C LEU A 749 -51.88 -16.41 -20.38
N ALA A 750 -51.37 -15.47 -19.57
CA ALA A 750 -52.04 -14.99 -18.38
C ALA A 750 -53.39 -14.36 -18.74
N GLY A 751 -54.43 -14.74 -18.00
CA GLY A 751 -55.78 -14.21 -18.18
C GLY A 751 -56.63 -14.85 -19.27
N CYS A 752 -56.10 -15.81 -20.04
CA CYS A 752 -56.89 -16.62 -20.96
C CYS A 752 -57.81 -17.58 -20.21
N ASP A 753 -58.97 -17.89 -20.80
CA ASP A 753 -59.78 -19.03 -20.36
C ASP A 753 -59.17 -20.36 -20.84
N THR A 754 -59.68 -21.49 -20.36
CA THR A 754 -59.07 -22.80 -20.65
C THR A 754 -59.07 -23.15 -22.16
N PRO A 755 -60.15 -22.94 -22.94
CA PRO A 755 -60.14 -23.09 -24.40
C PRO A 755 -59.10 -22.21 -25.11
N GLU A 756 -59.04 -20.92 -24.77
CA GLU A 756 -58.08 -20.00 -25.36
C GLU A 756 -56.64 -20.35 -24.98
N PHE A 757 -56.40 -20.77 -23.74
CA PHE A 757 -55.11 -21.24 -23.27
C PHE A 757 -54.59 -22.41 -24.10
N MET A 758 -55.41 -23.45 -24.30
CA MET A 758 -55.03 -24.63 -25.10
C MET A 758 -54.83 -24.29 -26.58
N ALA A 759 -55.66 -23.40 -27.12
CA ALA A 759 -55.52 -22.90 -28.48
C ALA A 759 -54.19 -22.15 -28.70
N ARG A 760 -53.82 -21.27 -27.77
CA ARG A 760 -52.57 -20.50 -27.86
C ARG A 760 -51.35 -21.39 -27.59
N LEU A 761 -51.45 -22.33 -26.65
CA LEU A 761 -50.40 -23.30 -26.34
C LEU A 761 -50.08 -24.18 -27.56
N SER A 762 -51.11 -24.79 -28.17
CA SER A 762 -50.94 -25.59 -29.40
C SER A 762 -50.37 -24.77 -30.55
N GLN A 763 -50.81 -23.53 -30.75
CA GLN A 763 -50.22 -22.62 -31.74
C GLN A 763 -48.73 -22.32 -31.47
N GLN A 764 -48.32 -22.16 -30.20
CA GLN A 764 -46.91 -21.97 -29.85
C GLN A 764 -46.07 -23.21 -30.18
N ILE A 765 -46.60 -24.42 -29.92
CA ILE A 765 -45.95 -25.69 -30.29
C ILE A 765 -45.78 -25.78 -31.82
N ILE A 766 -46.87 -25.56 -32.57
CA ILE A 766 -46.85 -25.60 -34.04
C ILE A 766 -45.83 -24.61 -34.61
N ARG A 767 -45.82 -23.36 -34.12
CA ARG A 767 -44.88 -22.33 -34.61
C ARG A 767 -43.42 -22.68 -34.33
N ASN A 768 -43.11 -23.24 -33.16
CA ASN A 768 -41.74 -23.63 -32.81
C ASN A 768 -41.27 -24.84 -33.62
N LEU A 769 -42.12 -25.84 -33.80
CA LEU A 769 -41.78 -27.04 -34.59
C LEU A 769 -41.68 -26.73 -36.10
N ALA A 770 -42.51 -25.82 -36.62
CA ALA A 770 -42.43 -25.37 -38.01
C ALA A 770 -41.08 -24.72 -38.35
N ARG A 771 -40.48 -23.98 -37.41
CA ARG A 771 -39.12 -23.41 -37.57
C ARG A 771 -38.03 -24.47 -37.71
N ARG A 772 -38.31 -25.70 -37.29
CA ARG A 772 -37.41 -26.86 -37.35
C ARG A 772 -37.79 -27.83 -38.46
N GLY A 773 -38.62 -27.39 -39.41
CA GLY A 773 -39.05 -28.17 -40.56
C GLY A 773 -40.21 -29.13 -40.30
N ILE A 774 -40.75 -29.18 -39.08
CA ILE A 774 -41.85 -30.10 -38.72
C ILE A 774 -43.18 -29.37 -38.88
N LYS A 775 -43.96 -29.76 -39.89
CA LYS A 775 -45.26 -29.16 -40.19
C LYS A 775 -46.39 -29.94 -39.54
N ILE A 776 -47.17 -29.25 -38.71
CA ILE A 776 -48.32 -29.80 -37.98
C ILE A 776 -49.55 -29.00 -38.38
N THR A 777 -50.65 -29.69 -38.65
CA THR A 777 -51.91 -29.07 -39.05
C THR A 777 -52.57 -28.42 -37.83
N PRO A 778 -52.90 -27.11 -37.86
CA PRO A 778 -53.62 -26.48 -36.76
C PRO A 778 -55.05 -27.02 -36.67
N ARG A 779 -55.54 -27.20 -35.44
CA ARG A 779 -56.95 -27.52 -35.18
C ARG A 779 -57.82 -26.27 -35.37
N GLU A 780 -58.98 -26.42 -35.99
CA GLU A 780 -59.89 -25.30 -36.28
C GLU A 780 -60.61 -24.75 -35.03
N SER A 781 -60.93 -25.60 -34.05
CA SER A 781 -61.62 -25.19 -32.83
C SER A 781 -61.26 -26.04 -31.60
N TRP A 782 -61.31 -25.40 -30.43
CA TRP A 782 -61.10 -25.99 -29.10
C TRP A 782 -62.42 -25.93 -28.33
N SER A 783 -62.93 -27.08 -27.89
CA SER A 783 -64.25 -27.22 -27.26
C SER A 783 -64.19 -26.84 -25.78
N ALA A 784 -65.12 -26.01 -25.32
CA ALA A 784 -65.34 -25.74 -23.91
C ALA A 784 -66.16 -26.84 -23.20
N ASN A 785 -66.71 -27.82 -23.93
CA ASN A 785 -67.70 -28.78 -23.44
C ASN A 785 -67.08 -30.01 -22.75
N GLY A 786 -66.01 -29.82 -21.97
CA GLY A 786 -65.36 -30.89 -21.18
C GLY A 786 -64.51 -31.90 -21.95
N THR A 787 -64.45 -31.83 -23.28
CA THR A 787 -63.61 -32.70 -24.13
C THR A 787 -62.21 -32.12 -24.41
N ILE A 788 -61.89 -30.96 -23.84
CA ILE A 788 -60.71 -30.17 -24.18
C ILE A 788 -59.37 -30.89 -24.00
N PHE A 789 -59.22 -31.67 -22.92
CA PHE A 789 -58.00 -32.43 -22.65
C PHE A 789 -57.81 -33.57 -23.66
N GLY A 790 -58.89 -34.29 -24.01
CA GLY A 790 -58.83 -35.31 -25.07
C GLY A 790 -58.52 -34.71 -26.45
N GLN A 791 -59.01 -33.50 -26.74
CA GLN A 791 -58.64 -32.78 -27.96
C GLN A 791 -57.17 -32.35 -27.98
N PHE A 792 -56.58 -32.08 -26.82
CA PHE A 792 -55.16 -31.79 -26.68
C PHE A 792 -54.33 -33.08 -26.81
N ASP A 793 -54.80 -34.21 -26.30
CA ASP A 793 -54.16 -35.52 -26.50
C ASP A 793 -54.10 -35.89 -27.98
N GLU A 794 -55.21 -35.78 -28.72
CA GLU A 794 -55.23 -36.00 -30.18
C GLU A 794 -54.24 -35.10 -30.92
N PHE A 795 -54.08 -33.85 -30.44
CA PHE A 795 -53.11 -32.90 -31.01
C PHE A 795 -51.67 -33.32 -30.70
N LEU A 796 -51.36 -33.72 -29.47
CA LEU A 796 -50.03 -34.22 -29.09
C LEU A 796 -49.68 -35.51 -29.83
N ASP A 797 -50.64 -36.39 -30.08
CA ASP A 797 -50.44 -37.62 -30.86
C ASP A 797 -50.02 -37.28 -32.31
N GLN A 798 -50.68 -36.30 -32.93
CA GLN A 798 -50.28 -35.79 -34.25
C GLN A 798 -48.89 -35.14 -34.23
N VAL A 799 -48.50 -34.51 -33.13
CA VAL A 799 -47.16 -33.94 -32.97
C VAL A 799 -46.12 -35.05 -32.91
N GLU A 800 -46.34 -36.07 -32.06
CA GLU A 800 -45.44 -37.20 -31.88
C GLU A 800 -45.26 -38.02 -33.17
N GLU A 801 -46.33 -38.24 -33.95
CA GLU A 801 -46.25 -38.91 -35.26
C GLU A 801 -45.38 -38.16 -36.29
N LYS A 802 -45.22 -36.84 -36.13
CA LYS A 802 -44.45 -35.98 -37.04
C LYS A 802 -43.01 -35.76 -36.59
N LEU A 803 -42.65 -36.15 -35.37
CA LEU A 803 -41.27 -36.12 -34.89
C LEU A 803 -40.42 -37.18 -35.61
N PRO A 804 -39.12 -36.95 -35.81
CA PRO A 804 -38.21 -37.98 -36.31
C PRO A 804 -38.13 -39.16 -35.34
N GLN A 805 -37.66 -40.32 -35.82
CA GLN A 805 -37.48 -41.51 -35.01
C GLN A 805 -36.57 -41.23 -33.79
N ASN A 806 -37.04 -41.55 -32.59
CA ASN A 806 -36.43 -41.22 -31.28
C ASN A 806 -36.40 -39.72 -30.95
N GLY A 807 -37.23 -38.90 -31.60
CA GLY A 807 -37.35 -37.48 -31.30
C GLY A 807 -38.08 -37.23 -29.99
N LEU A 808 -37.56 -36.34 -29.15
CA LEU A 808 -38.16 -35.97 -27.87
C LEU A 808 -38.71 -34.55 -27.93
N LEU A 809 -40.02 -34.37 -27.72
CA LEU A 809 -40.62 -33.05 -27.52
C LEU A 809 -40.40 -32.60 -26.07
N VAL A 810 -39.80 -31.43 -25.88
CA VAL A 810 -39.59 -30.85 -24.54
C VAL A 810 -40.39 -29.56 -24.42
N LEU A 811 -41.42 -29.54 -23.59
CA LEU A 811 -42.19 -28.31 -23.32
C LEU A 811 -41.50 -27.53 -22.20
N VAL A 812 -40.86 -26.43 -22.57
CA VAL A 812 -40.15 -25.54 -21.65
C VAL A 812 -41.11 -24.44 -21.22
N ILE A 813 -41.67 -24.58 -20.02
CA ILE A 813 -42.72 -23.70 -19.47
C ILE A 813 -42.09 -22.76 -18.46
N ASP A 814 -42.07 -21.45 -18.77
CA ASP A 814 -41.53 -20.39 -17.92
C ASP A 814 -42.62 -19.59 -17.19
N GLU A 815 -42.26 -18.99 -16.04
CA GLU A 815 -43.14 -18.24 -15.11
C GLU A 815 -44.37 -19.06 -14.66
N LEU A 816 -44.13 -20.25 -14.11
CA LEU A 816 -45.16 -21.20 -13.67
C LEU A 816 -46.19 -20.59 -12.68
N GLU A 817 -45.80 -19.58 -11.90
CA GLU A 817 -46.65 -18.83 -10.98
C GLU A 817 -47.86 -18.20 -11.66
N GLN A 818 -47.75 -17.83 -12.94
CA GLN A 818 -48.85 -17.24 -13.70
C GLN A 818 -50.01 -18.22 -13.92
N MET A 819 -49.72 -19.53 -13.94
CA MET A 819 -50.74 -20.57 -13.99
C MET A 819 -51.49 -20.67 -12.67
N GLN A 820 -50.79 -20.65 -11.53
CA GLN A 820 -51.43 -20.62 -10.21
C GLN A 820 -52.35 -19.40 -10.08
N ALA A 821 -51.85 -18.20 -10.41
CA ALA A 821 -52.65 -16.98 -10.36
C ALA A 821 -53.89 -17.06 -11.27
N SER A 822 -53.79 -17.72 -12.43
CA SER A 822 -54.93 -17.86 -13.34
C SER A 822 -55.96 -18.90 -12.87
N ILE A 823 -55.53 -19.94 -12.14
CA ILE A 823 -56.41 -20.91 -11.47
C ILE A 823 -57.13 -20.25 -10.28
N GLU A 824 -56.39 -19.54 -9.44
CA GLU A 824 -56.94 -18.83 -8.26
C GLU A 824 -57.96 -17.76 -8.65
N ASN A 825 -57.73 -17.06 -9.78
CA ASN A 825 -58.66 -16.10 -10.34
C ASN A 825 -59.83 -16.75 -11.14
N GLY A 826 -59.94 -18.08 -11.16
CA GLY A 826 -61.05 -18.83 -11.78
C GLY A 826 -61.06 -18.82 -13.31
N ARG A 827 -59.96 -18.44 -13.97
CA ARG A 827 -59.87 -18.37 -15.44
C ARG A 827 -59.41 -19.69 -16.05
N LEU A 828 -58.48 -20.38 -15.40
CA LEU A 828 -58.05 -21.73 -15.78
C LEU A 828 -58.73 -22.78 -14.90
N ASN A 829 -59.18 -23.87 -15.53
CA ASN A 829 -59.72 -25.01 -14.80
C ASN A 829 -58.61 -25.66 -13.96
N PRO A 830 -58.78 -25.84 -12.63
CA PRO A 830 -57.80 -26.50 -11.76
C PRO A 830 -57.43 -27.93 -12.19
N ASP A 831 -58.29 -28.63 -12.95
CA ASP A 831 -58.03 -29.97 -13.50
C ASP A 831 -56.84 -30.01 -14.47
N ILE A 832 -56.32 -28.84 -14.89
CA ILE A 832 -55.11 -28.74 -15.72
C ILE A 832 -53.87 -29.31 -15.03
N LEU A 833 -53.73 -29.17 -13.69
CA LEU A 833 -52.53 -29.64 -12.99
C LEU A 833 -52.47 -31.17 -12.91
N PRO A 834 -53.55 -31.90 -12.52
CA PRO A 834 -53.60 -33.35 -12.66
C PRO A 834 -53.40 -33.84 -14.09
N TYR A 835 -53.93 -33.12 -15.08
CA TYR A 835 -53.76 -33.46 -16.49
C TYR A 835 -52.29 -33.35 -16.94
N LEU A 836 -51.61 -32.24 -16.63
CA LEU A 836 -50.18 -32.07 -16.92
C LEU A 836 -49.34 -33.17 -16.24
N ARG A 837 -49.68 -33.53 -14.99
CA ARG A 837 -49.04 -34.64 -14.29
C ARG A 837 -49.19 -35.97 -15.03
N SER A 838 -50.38 -36.27 -15.54
CA SER A 838 -50.64 -37.47 -16.36
C SER A 838 -49.75 -37.49 -17.61
N LEU A 839 -49.61 -36.35 -18.30
CA LEU A 839 -48.73 -36.23 -19.47
C LEU A 839 -47.26 -36.51 -19.11
N MET A 840 -46.79 -35.98 -17.98
CA MET A 840 -45.42 -36.21 -17.47
C MET A 840 -45.13 -37.67 -17.15
N GLN A 841 -46.14 -38.45 -16.73
CA GLN A 841 -45.95 -39.83 -16.27
C GLN A 841 -46.12 -40.88 -17.37
N HIS A 842 -46.92 -40.60 -18.40
CA HIS A 842 -47.38 -41.63 -19.33
C HIS A 842 -46.87 -41.46 -20.76
N ARG A 843 -46.46 -40.25 -21.19
CA ARG A 843 -45.92 -40.04 -22.54
C ARG A 843 -44.40 -40.18 -22.55
N THR A 844 -43.87 -40.94 -23.50
CA THR A 844 -42.42 -41.26 -23.58
C THR A 844 -41.65 -40.37 -24.57
N GLN A 845 -42.34 -39.75 -25.52
CA GLN A 845 -41.78 -38.79 -26.49
C GLN A 845 -42.08 -37.33 -26.11
N LEU A 846 -42.58 -37.10 -24.89
CA LEU A 846 -42.89 -35.79 -24.33
C LEU A 846 -42.31 -35.69 -22.92
N THR A 847 -41.58 -34.61 -22.65
CA THR A 847 -41.22 -34.22 -21.28
C THR A 847 -41.32 -32.71 -21.10
N PHE A 848 -41.15 -32.26 -19.86
CA PHE A 848 -41.34 -30.88 -19.45
C PHE A 848 -40.08 -30.34 -18.76
N ILE A 849 -39.79 -29.07 -19.02
CA ILE A 849 -38.90 -28.26 -18.20
C ILE A 849 -39.75 -27.14 -17.62
N LEU A 850 -40.04 -27.21 -16.32
CA LEU A 850 -40.89 -26.24 -15.63
C LEU A 850 -40.02 -25.24 -14.89
N VAL A 851 -40.30 -23.94 -15.06
CA VAL A 851 -39.45 -22.89 -14.52
C VAL A 851 -40.24 -21.86 -13.71
N GLY A 852 -39.68 -21.47 -12.56
CA GLY A 852 -40.18 -20.35 -11.79
C GLY A 852 -39.31 -19.98 -10.58
N THR A 853 -39.94 -19.40 -9.59
CA THR A 853 -39.38 -18.84 -8.36
C THR A 853 -39.29 -19.89 -7.24
N ASN A 854 -38.68 -19.51 -6.12
CA ASN A 854 -38.51 -20.41 -4.97
C ASN A 854 -39.85 -20.77 -4.29
N GLN A 855 -40.94 -20.05 -4.58
CA GLN A 855 -42.30 -20.34 -4.08
C GLN A 855 -42.88 -21.60 -4.72
N LEU A 856 -42.33 -22.07 -5.83
CA LEU A 856 -42.77 -23.33 -6.43
C LEU A 856 -42.46 -24.55 -5.53
N MET A 857 -41.60 -24.40 -4.53
CA MET A 857 -41.32 -25.46 -3.55
C MET A 857 -42.40 -25.58 -2.45
N GLU A 858 -43.45 -24.75 -2.49
CA GLU A 858 -44.57 -24.80 -1.56
C GLU A 858 -45.57 -25.92 -1.87
N ASP A 859 -46.38 -26.29 -0.87
CA ASP A 859 -47.31 -27.43 -0.91
C ASP A 859 -48.27 -27.42 -2.11
N TYR A 860 -48.63 -26.23 -2.62
CA TYR A 860 -49.51 -26.05 -3.78
C TYR A 860 -49.04 -26.82 -5.01
N TRP A 861 -47.74 -26.82 -5.28
CA TRP A 861 -47.16 -27.44 -6.47
C TRP A 861 -46.72 -28.91 -6.26
N SER A 862 -46.90 -29.47 -5.06
CA SER A 862 -46.51 -30.85 -4.69
C SER A 862 -46.96 -31.91 -5.71
N THR A 863 -48.14 -31.73 -6.31
CA THR A 863 -48.71 -32.62 -7.34
C THR A 863 -47.81 -32.78 -8.57
N ILE A 864 -47.08 -31.72 -8.94
CA ILE A 864 -46.16 -31.69 -10.09
C ILE A 864 -44.71 -31.91 -9.62
N PHE A 865 -44.33 -31.36 -8.46
CA PHE A 865 -42.97 -31.44 -7.93
C PHE A 865 -42.49 -32.85 -7.59
N HIS A 866 -43.38 -33.72 -7.10
CA HIS A 866 -42.99 -35.10 -6.77
C HIS A 866 -42.70 -35.98 -8.00
N VAL A 867 -43.02 -35.51 -9.21
CA VAL A 867 -42.78 -36.25 -10.47
C VAL A 867 -41.48 -35.80 -11.14
N GLY A 868 -41.04 -34.56 -10.90
CA GLY A 868 -39.87 -33.98 -11.55
C GLY A 868 -38.62 -33.98 -10.67
N ILE A 869 -37.45 -33.87 -11.31
CA ILE A 869 -36.17 -33.63 -10.65
C ILE A 869 -35.90 -32.13 -10.70
N SER A 870 -35.52 -31.54 -9.57
CA SER A 870 -35.34 -30.09 -9.47
C SER A 870 -33.87 -29.66 -9.39
N ARG A 871 -33.56 -28.49 -9.96
CA ARG A 871 -32.26 -27.84 -9.89
C ARG A 871 -32.44 -26.34 -9.64
N GLU A 872 -31.74 -25.83 -8.63
CA GLU A 872 -31.71 -24.39 -8.34
C GLU A 872 -30.74 -23.67 -9.30
N ILE A 873 -31.17 -22.56 -9.89
CA ILE A 873 -30.33 -21.59 -10.60
C ILE A 873 -30.01 -20.46 -9.60
N GLY A 874 -28.87 -20.59 -8.93
CA GLY A 874 -28.38 -19.66 -7.89
C GLY A 874 -27.59 -18.46 -8.44
N ALA A 875 -26.75 -17.83 -7.63
CA ALA A 875 -25.80 -16.80 -8.09
C ALA A 875 -24.65 -17.42 -8.93
N LEU A 876 -23.90 -16.58 -9.65
CA LEU A 876 -22.67 -16.98 -10.34
C LEU A 876 -21.52 -17.19 -9.35
N SER A 877 -20.55 -18.01 -9.75
CA SER A 877 -19.27 -18.13 -9.04
C SER A 877 -18.47 -16.82 -9.15
N ARG A 878 -17.40 -16.68 -8.36
CA ARG A 878 -16.53 -15.50 -8.43
C ARG A 878 -15.87 -15.42 -9.81
N GLU A 879 -15.38 -16.56 -10.27
CA GLU A 879 -14.69 -16.74 -11.54
C GLU A 879 -15.61 -16.40 -12.72
N ASP A 880 -16.85 -16.93 -12.71
CA ASP A 880 -17.84 -16.61 -13.74
C ASP A 880 -18.25 -15.14 -13.73
N THR A 881 -18.32 -14.53 -12.54
CA THR A 881 -18.67 -13.11 -12.41
C THR A 881 -17.55 -12.22 -12.94
N GLU A 882 -16.31 -12.58 -12.68
CA GLU A 882 -15.15 -11.88 -13.24
C GLU A 882 -15.11 -11.98 -14.77
N CYS A 883 -15.36 -13.17 -15.34
CA CYS A 883 -15.47 -13.34 -16.79
C CYS A 883 -16.60 -12.48 -17.37
N LEU A 884 -17.77 -12.47 -16.73
CA LEU A 884 -18.90 -11.61 -17.11
C LEU A 884 -18.56 -10.12 -17.06
N ILE A 885 -17.72 -9.68 -16.12
CA ILE A 885 -17.29 -8.29 -16.00
C ILE A 885 -16.27 -7.96 -17.10
N ARG A 886 -15.23 -8.77 -17.30
CA ARG A 886 -14.06 -8.39 -18.12
C ARG A 886 -14.23 -8.68 -19.60
N GLU A 887 -14.72 -9.86 -19.96
CA GLU A 887 -14.68 -10.34 -21.35
C GLU A 887 -15.50 -9.51 -22.34
N PRO A 888 -16.75 -9.07 -22.02
CA PRO A 888 -17.62 -8.43 -23.01
C PRO A 888 -17.10 -7.12 -23.59
N VAL A 889 -16.22 -6.44 -22.86
CA VAL A 889 -15.67 -5.14 -23.23
C VAL A 889 -14.18 -5.19 -23.57
N SER A 890 -13.52 -6.34 -23.41
CA SER A 890 -12.10 -6.49 -23.74
C SER A 890 -11.88 -6.52 -25.26
N PRO A 891 -10.83 -5.87 -25.80
CA PRO A 891 -9.83 -5.04 -25.13
C PRO A 891 -10.18 -3.54 -25.12
N MET A 892 -11.43 -3.18 -25.42
CA MET A 892 -11.87 -1.77 -25.52
C MET A 892 -11.84 -1.08 -24.16
N ILE A 893 -12.30 -1.79 -23.12
CA ILE A 893 -12.28 -1.37 -21.71
C ILE A 893 -11.69 -2.52 -20.87
N GLN A 894 -10.88 -2.16 -19.89
CA GLN A 894 -10.25 -3.02 -18.88
C GLN A 894 -10.77 -2.60 -17.50
N TYR A 895 -10.91 -3.55 -16.59
CA TYR A 895 -11.23 -3.28 -15.19
C TYR A 895 -9.99 -3.49 -14.32
N ASP A 896 -9.76 -2.60 -13.36
CA ASP A 896 -8.83 -2.84 -12.25
C ASP A 896 -9.30 -4.06 -11.42
N ASP A 897 -8.37 -4.85 -10.90
CA ASP A 897 -8.64 -6.01 -10.03
C ASP A 897 -9.45 -5.59 -8.81
N LEU A 898 -9.13 -4.44 -8.21
CA LEU A 898 -9.90 -3.89 -7.10
C LEU A 898 -11.32 -3.46 -7.51
N ALA A 899 -11.52 -3.06 -8.77
CA ALA A 899 -12.83 -2.72 -9.31
C ALA A 899 -13.69 -3.98 -9.48
N VAL A 900 -13.11 -5.06 -10.01
CA VAL A 900 -13.78 -6.37 -10.12
C VAL A 900 -14.16 -6.90 -8.74
N ASP A 901 -13.23 -6.87 -7.78
CA ASP A 901 -13.48 -7.29 -6.41
C ASP A 901 -14.60 -6.46 -5.77
N ARG A 902 -14.64 -5.15 -6.03
CA ARG A 902 -15.69 -4.29 -5.51
C ARG A 902 -17.06 -4.60 -6.11
N ILE A 903 -17.16 -4.86 -7.42
CA ILE A 903 -18.40 -5.29 -8.09
C ILE A 903 -18.84 -6.64 -7.53
N TRP A 904 -17.91 -7.59 -7.37
CA TRP A 904 -18.18 -8.89 -6.77
C TRP A 904 -18.70 -8.76 -5.33
N LEU A 905 -18.08 -7.94 -4.47
CA LEU A 905 -18.57 -7.71 -3.11
C LEU A 905 -19.96 -7.05 -3.09
N ALA A 906 -20.24 -6.15 -4.04
CA ALA A 906 -21.52 -5.47 -4.16
C ALA A 906 -22.66 -6.42 -4.57
N ALA A 907 -22.42 -7.30 -5.54
CA ALA A 907 -23.43 -8.17 -6.13
C ALA A 907 -23.41 -9.63 -5.63
N ARG A 908 -22.28 -10.10 -5.08
CA ARG A 908 -21.96 -11.50 -4.70
C ARG A 908 -22.43 -12.52 -5.73
N GLY A 909 -22.11 -12.26 -7.00
CA GLY A 909 -22.43 -13.12 -8.14
C GLY A 909 -23.87 -13.01 -8.64
N HIS A 910 -24.67 -12.07 -8.14
CA HIS A 910 -26.01 -11.83 -8.69
C HIS A 910 -25.90 -11.31 -10.14
N PRO A 911 -26.41 -12.06 -11.16
CA PRO A 911 -26.17 -11.73 -12.57
C PRO A 911 -26.69 -10.34 -12.95
N TYR A 912 -27.93 -10.03 -12.55
CA TYR A 912 -28.54 -8.74 -12.86
C TYR A 912 -27.81 -7.54 -12.24
N PHE A 913 -27.43 -7.59 -10.96
CA PHE A 913 -26.72 -6.47 -10.33
C PHE A 913 -25.30 -6.30 -10.90
N SER A 914 -24.61 -7.40 -11.20
CA SER A 914 -23.29 -7.36 -11.85
C SER A 914 -23.39 -6.68 -13.23
N GLN A 915 -24.36 -7.08 -14.07
CA GLN A 915 -24.57 -6.45 -15.36
C GLN A 915 -25.13 -5.03 -15.26
N LEU A 916 -25.97 -4.72 -14.26
CA LEU A 916 -26.49 -3.36 -14.04
C LEU A 916 -25.34 -2.40 -13.75
N LEU A 917 -24.44 -2.77 -12.84
CA LEU A 917 -23.26 -1.98 -12.52
C LEU A 917 -22.38 -1.80 -13.75
N CYS A 918 -22.05 -2.89 -14.47
CA CYS A 918 -21.20 -2.79 -15.67
C CYS A 918 -21.85 -1.98 -16.80
N HIS A 919 -23.14 -2.19 -17.08
CA HIS A 919 -23.90 -1.42 -18.06
C HIS A 919 -23.88 0.07 -17.75
N ARG A 920 -24.08 0.44 -16.48
CA ARG A 920 -24.09 1.84 -16.08
C ARG A 920 -22.69 2.44 -16.17
N LEU A 921 -21.65 1.70 -15.82
CA LEU A 921 -20.26 2.12 -15.99
C LEU A 921 -19.93 2.41 -17.46
N ILE A 922 -20.28 1.51 -18.40
CA ILE A 922 -20.05 1.77 -19.83
C ILE A 922 -20.92 2.90 -20.38
N SER A 923 -22.16 3.04 -19.90
CA SER A 923 -23.02 4.15 -20.29
C SER A 923 -22.46 5.49 -19.82
N ALA A 924 -21.88 5.53 -18.61
CA ALA A 924 -21.17 6.70 -18.11
C ALA A 924 -19.97 7.03 -19.01
N VAL A 925 -19.09 6.06 -19.30
CA VAL A 925 -17.95 6.24 -20.21
C VAL A 925 -18.38 6.81 -21.57
N ASN A 926 -19.46 6.28 -22.15
CA ASN A 926 -20.00 6.76 -23.43
C ASN A 926 -20.57 8.18 -23.39
N LEU A 927 -21.26 8.52 -22.31
CA LEU A 927 -21.86 9.84 -22.13
C LEU A 927 -20.78 10.91 -21.96
N GLU A 928 -19.70 10.53 -21.28
CA GLU A 928 -18.62 11.42 -20.90
C GLU A 928 -17.65 11.69 -22.05
N GLY A 929 -17.62 10.79 -23.06
CA GLY A 929 -16.79 10.90 -24.27
C GLY A 929 -15.34 10.44 -24.07
N ARG A 930 -15.03 9.90 -22.89
CA ARG A 930 -13.68 9.59 -22.43
C ARG A 930 -12.99 8.55 -23.32
N HIS A 931 -11.72 8.82 -23.62
CA HIS A 931 -10.80 7.91 -24.31
C HIS A 931 -10.08 6.92 -23.37
N SER A 932 -10.26 7.04 -22.04
CA SER A 932 -9.63 6.13 -21.07
C SER A 932 -10.22 4.73 -21.16
N LYS A 933 -9.35 3.71 -21.19
CA LYS A 933 -9.73 2.31 -21.34
C LYS A 933 -9.77 1.54 -20.02
N ILE A 934 -9.69 2.18 -18.85
CA ILE A 934 -9.62 1.48 -17.55
C ILE A 934 -10.73 1.98 -16.60
N ILE A 935 -11.49 1.05 -16.02
CA ILE A 935 -12.47 1.30 -14.96
C ILE A 935 -11.83 0.99 -13.59
N THR A 936 -11.88 1.97 -12.68
CA THR A 936 -11.23 1.94 -11.35
C THR A 936 -12.19 1.59 -10.21
N ILE A 937 -11.66 1.20 -9.04
CA ILE A 937 -12.49 0.93 -7.85
C ILE A 937 -13.32 2.14 -7.40
N THR A 938 -12.81 3.37 -7.57
CA THR A 938 -13.51 4.60 -7.18
C THR A 938 -14.78 4.78 -8.02
N GLU A 939 -14.67 4.61 -9.34
CA GLU A 939 -15.83 4.70 -10.26
C GLU A 939 -16.89 3.64 -9.93
N VAL A 940 -16.46 2.43 -9.55
CA VAL A 940 -17.40 1.40 -9.08
C VAL A 940 -18.09 1.82 -7.78
N ARG A 941 -17.38 2.42 -6.82
CA ARG A 941 -17.98 2.89 -5.55
C ARG A 941 -19.01 3.97 -5.79
N ASP A 942 -18.70 4.94 -6.66
CA ASP A 942 -19.61 6.02 -7.02
C ASP A 942 -20.83 5.48 -7.76
N MET A 943 -20.61 4.55 -8.69
CA MET A 943 -21.70 3.89 -9.39
C MET A 943 -22.61 3.10 -8.46
N ILE A 944 -22.07 2.42 -7.44
CA ILE A 944 -22.90 1.73 -6.44
C ILE A 944 -23.82 2.72 -5.71
N ASN A 945 -23.29 3.88 -5.32
CA ASN A 945 -24.09 4.93 -4.68
C ASN A 945 -25.18 5.46 -5.63
N LEU A 946 -24.84 5.66 -6.90
CA LEU A 946 -25.78 6.10 -7.92
C LEU A 946 -26.88 5.06 -8.18
N VAL A 947 -26.56 3.76 -8.26
CA VAL A 947 -27.56 2.68 -8.38
C VAL A 947 -28.51 2.68 -7.18
N ILE A 948 -28.00 2.89 -5.97
CA ILE A 948 -28.81 2.95 -4.75
C ILE A 948 -29.78 4.15 -4.77
N ASP A 949 -29.42 5.23 -5.47
CA ASP A 949 -30.24 6.45 -5.52
C ASP A 949 -31.21 6.51 -6.71
N GLU A 950 -30.80 6.00 -7.89
CA GLU A 950 -31.53 6.18 -9.15
C GLU A 950 -32.14 4.89 -9.73
N ASP A 951 -31.57 3.71 -9.42
CA ASP A 951 -31.91 2.42 -10.07
C ASP A 951 -32.27 1.31 -9.07
N ASP A 952 -32.89 1.66 -7.96
CA ASP A 952 -33.17 0.73 -6.88
C ASP A 952 -34.42 -0.15 -7.08
N SER A 953 -35.08 -0.07 -8.24
CA SER A 953 -36.35 -0.77 -8.51
C SER A 953 -36.37 -2.26 -8.16
N HIS A 954 -35.29 -2.99 -8.42
CA HIS A 954 -35.21 -4.42 -8.06
C HIS A 954 -35.01 -4.62 -6.56
N LEU A 955 -34.22 -3.77 -5.89
CA LEU A 955 -34.03 -3.80 -4.44
C LEU A 955 -35.33 -3.47 -3.72
N GLN A 956 -36.05 -2.44 -4.19
CA GLN A 956 -37.38 -2.07 -3.71
C GLN A 956 -38.38 -3.22 -3.88
N HIS A 957 -38.31 -3.96 -4.99
CA HIS A 957 -39.16 -5.13 -5.19
C HIS A 957 -38.84 -6.26 -4.19
N LEU A 958 -37.55 -6.58 -3.97
CA LEU A 958 -37.14 -7.57 -2.95
C LEU A 958 -37.63 -7.18 -1.55
N TRP A 959 -37.60 -5.88 -1.24
CA TRP A 959 -38.12 -5.32 0.01
C TRP A 959 -39.64 -5.47 0.13
N ASN A 960 -40.38 -5.10 -0.93
CA ASN A 960 -41.85 -5.15 -0.94
C ASN A 960 -42.40 -6.58 -0.88
N GLU A 961 -41.67 -7.57 -1.40
CA GLU A 961 -42.00 -8.99 -1.26
C GLU A 961 -41.71 -9.54 0.14
N SER A 962 -40.89 -8.85 0.93
CA SER A 962 -40.52 -9.30 2.27
C SER A 962 -41.61 -8.95 3.28
N SER A 963 -41.92 -9.88 4.19
CA SER A 963 -42.90 -9.61 5.26
C SER A 963 -42.41 -8.49 6.18
N ARG A 964 -43.31 -7.92 7.00
CA ARG A 964 -42.93 -6.87 7.96
C ARG A 964 -41.82 -7.33 8.90
N GLU A 965 -41.87 -8.57 9.35
CA GLU A 965 -40.88 -9.18 10.24
C GLU A 965 -39.55 -9.40 9.51
N GLU A 966 -39.58 -9.81 8.24
CA GLU A 966 -38.40 -9.95 7.40
C GLU A 966 -37.72 -8.58 7.15
N GLN A 967 -38.51 -7.52 6.92
CA GLN A 967 -38.02 -6.16 6.78
C GLN A 967 -37.33 -5.66 8.06
N PHE A 968 -37.91 -5.92 9.23
CA PHE A 968 -37.29 -5.62 10.52
C PHE A 968 -35.95 -6.36 10.69
N ILE A 969 -35.88 -7.63 10.31
CA ILE A 969 -34.65 -8.41 10.39
C ILE A 969 -33.59 -7.87 9.43
N LEU A 970 -33.94 -7.61 8.16
CA LEU A 970 -33.03 -7.02 7.19
C LEU A 970 -32.49 -5.67 7.67
N ALA A 971 -33.35 -4.80 8.20
CA ALA A 971 -32.92 -3.51 8.77
C ALA A 971 -32.02 -3.69 10.00
N SER A 972 -32.27 -4.71 10.83
CA SER A 972 -31.43 -5.03 11.99
C SER A 972 -30.04 -5.56 11.63
N LEU A 973 -29.93 -6.25 10.48
CA LEU A 973 -28.68 -6.79 9.94
C LEU A 973 -27.90 -5.78 9.09
N ALA A 974 -28.55 -4.72 8.58
CA ALA A 974 -27.91 -3.78 7.67
C ALA A 974 -26.83 -2.90 8.34
N GLY A 975 -26.92 -2.68 9.66
CA GLY A 975 -25.98 -1.87 10.44
C GLY A 975 -26.02 -0.38 10.08
N THR A 976 -24.90 0.31 10.29
CA THR A 976 -24.71 1.71 9.86
C THR A 976 -24.11 1.79 8.44
N GLN A 977 -24.14 2.97 7.82
CA GLN A 977 -23.65 3.15 6.44
C GLN A 977 -22.14 2.89 6.29
N GLU A 978 -21.35 3.15 7.34
CA GLU A 978 -19.87 3.11 7.28
C GLU A 978 -19.27 1.78 7.75
N VAL A 979 -19.92 1.05 8.65
CA VAL A 979 -19.41 -0.22 9.22
C VAL A 979 -20.42 -1.33 8.96
N GLY A 980 -20.04 -2.29 8.11
CA GLY A 980 -20.81 -3.52 7.94
C GLY A 980 -20.61 -4.43 9.14
N GLU A 981 -21.69 -4.84 9.79
CA GLU A 981 -21.62 -5.93 10.76
C GLU A 981 -21.67 -7.25 10.01
N GLU A 982 -20.51 -7.88 9.80
CA GLU A 982 -20.42 -9.02 8.87
C GLU A 982 -21.11 -10.30 9.37
N ASN A 983 -21.45 -10.41 10.66
CA ASN A 983 -22.13 -11.59 11.22
C ASN A 983 -22.85 -11.25 12.54
N VAL A 984 -24.20 -11.26 12.53
CA VAL A 984 -25.03 -10.95 13.70
C VAL A 984 -25.74 -12.20 14.22
N SER A 985 -25.62 -12.51 15.51
CA SER A 985 -26.30 -13.69 16.08
C SER A 985 -27.82 -13.47 16.20
N ARG A 986 -28.60 -14.56 16.18
CA ARG A 986 -30.06 -14.48 16.41
C ARG A 986 -30.42 -13.78 17.72
N SER A 987 -29.65 -14.00 18.79
CA SER A 987 -29.87 -13.35 20.09
C SER A 987 -29.68 -11.83 20.01
N GLU A 988 -28.74 -11.38 19.18
CA GLU A 988 -28.48 -9.96 18.96
C GLU A 988 -29.57 -9.33 18.07
N VAL A 989 -30.03 -10.03 17.03
CA VAL A 989 -31.22 -9.62 16.24
C VAL A 989 -32.43 -9.41 17.16
N LEU A 990 -32.71 -10.37 18.06
CA LEU A 990 -33.79 -10.24 19.05
C LEU A 990 -33.57 -9.04 19.99
N SER A 991 -32.33 -8.80 20.40
CA SER A 991 -31.98 -7.68 21.28
C SER A 991 -32.31 -6.34 20.62
N ARG A 992 -32.01 -6.20 19.33
CA ARG A 992 -32.30 -4.99 18.53
C ARG A 992 -33.79 -4.81 18.26
N LEU A 993 -34.53 -5.90 18.14
CA LEU A 993 -35.96 -5.90 17.85
C LEU A 993 -36.85 -5.86 19.11
N ARG A 994 -36.29 -5.66 20.31
CA ARG A 994 -37.08 -5.57 21.55
C ARG A 994 -38.19 -4.52 21.49
N GLY A 995 -38.01 -3.42 20.75
CA GLY A 995 -39.01 -2.38 20.56
C GLY A 995 -40.18 -2.77 19.65
N ALA A 996 -40.01 -3.78 18.79
CA ALA A 996 -40.99 -4.18 17.78
C ALA A 996 -42.00 -5.25 18.26
N SER A 997 -41.86 -5.78 19.48
CA SER A 997 -42.71 -6.84 20.05
C SER A 997 -42.83 -8.12 19.19
N ILE A 998 -41.74 -8.53 18.52
CA ILE A 998 -41.69 -9.74 17.69
C ILE A 998 -41.21 -10.94 18.53
N GLU A 999 -41.96 -12.05 18.48
CA GLU A 999 -41.62 -13.28 19.19
C GLU A 999 -40.43 -14.04 18.55
N ASP A 1000 -39.64 -14.77 19.37
CA ASP A 1000 -38.45 -15.51 18.87
C ASP A 1000 -38.78 -16.55 17.80
N ASP A 1001 -39.89 -17.27 17.93
CA ASP A 1001 -40.32 -18.24 16.91
C ASP A 1001 -40.59 -17.54 15.56
N THR A 1002 -41.12 -16.32 15.59
CA THR A 1002 -41.37 -15.51 14.39
C THR A 1002 -40.06 -15.05 13.75
N VAL A 1003 -39.08 -14.61 14.56
CA VAL A 1003 -37.73 -14.25 14.06
C VAL A 1003 -37.05 -15.47 13.43
N ARG A 1004 -37.14 -16.65 14.06
CA ARG A 1004 -36.57 -17.90 13.53
C ARG A 1004 -37.20 -18.26 12.18
N MET A 1005 -38.52 -18.18 12.05
CA MET A 1005 -39.21 -18.46 10.78
C MET A 1005 -38.84 -17.45 9.70
N ALA A 1006 -38.79 -16.16 10.01
CA ALA A 1006 -38.43 -15.11 9.06
C ALA A 1006 -36.96 -15.21 8.61
N LEU A 1007 -36.02 -15.50 9.50
CA LEU A 1007 -34.62 -15.79 9.14
C LEU A 1007 -34.53 -17.00 8.19
N SER A 1008 -35.28 -18.07 8.47
CA SER A 1008 -35.30 -19.25 7.60
C SER A 1008 -35.88 -18.94 6.22
N ARG A 1009 -36.91 -18.08 6.11
CA ARG A 1009 -37.47 -17.64 4.82
C ARG A 1009 -36.49 -16.77 4.04
N LEU A 1010 -35.83 -15.82 4.71
CA LEU A 1010 -34.79 -14.98 4.11
C LEU A 1010 -33.59 -15.79 3.63
N GLU A 1011 -33.20 -16.85 4.35
CA GLU A 1011 -32.15 -17.80 3.96
C GLU A 1011 -32.56 -18.60 2.72
N THR A 1012 -33.79 -19.15 2.67
CA THR A 1012 -34.34 -19.83 1.47
C THR A 1012 -34.44 -18.89 0.27
N ARG A 1013 -34.73 -17.61 0.52
CA ARG A 1013 -34.70 -16.53 -0.48
C ARG A 1013 -33.31 -15.94 -0.68
N ARG A 1014 -32.24 -16.56 -0.17
CA ARG A 1014 -30.82 -16.11 -0.23
C ARG A 1014 -30.62 -14.60 -0.03
N LEU A 1015 -31.49 -13.92 0.73
CA LEU A 1015 -31.31 -12.51 1.10
C LEU A 1015 -30.42 -12.37 2.34
N VAL A 1016 -30.35 -13.45 3.13
CA VAL A 1016 -29.47 -13.60 4.29
C VAL A 1016 -28.65 -14.87 4.15
N THR A 1017 -27.38 -14.78 4.54
CA THR A 1017 -26.49 -15.94 4.69
C THR A 1017 -26.38 -16.33 6.16
N ARG A 1018 -26.22 -17.64 6.39
CA ARG A 1018 -26.13 -18.22 7.72
C ARG A 1018 -24.76 -18.88 7.89
N THR A 1019 -24.00 -18.40 8.87
CA THR A 1019 -22.66 -18.88 9.18
C THR A 1019 -22.65 -19.60 10.53
N PRO A 1020 -22.11 -20.82 10.64
CA PRO A 1020 -21.97 -21.48 11.93
C PRO A 1020 -20.92 -20.73 12.79
N VAL A 1021 -21.24 -20.49 14.05
CA VAL A 1021 -20.34 -19.91 15.05
C VAL A 1021 -19.89 -21.01 16.00
N GLU A 1022 -18.62 -21.36 15.96
CA GLU A 1022 -18.05 -22.31 16.92
C GLU A 1022 -17.88 -21.64 18.29
N ARG A 1023 -18.55 -22.19 19.31
CA ARG A 1023 -18.31 -21.82 20.72
C ARG A 1023 -17.76 -23.01 21.48
N GLN A 1024 -16.57 -22.85 22.07
CA GLN A 1024 -16.05 -23.81 23.05
C GLN A 1024 -16.78 -23.61 24.39
N ILE A 1025 -17.54 -24.62 24.84
CA ILE A 1025 -18.14 -24.63 26.18
C ILE A 1025 -17.35 -25.59 27.06
N GLN A 1026 -16.83 -25.10 28.19
CA GLN A 1026 -16.20 -25.93 29.21
C GLN A 1026 -17.27 -26.52 30.14
N ARG A 1027 -17.45 -27.85 30.13
CA ARG A 1027 -18.34 -28.54 31.07
C ARG A 1027 -17.50 -29.14 32.20
N ARG A 1028 -17.83 -28.78 33.45
CA ARG A 1028 -17.18 -29.35 34.64
C ARG A 1028 -17.69 -30.78 34.86
N LEU A 1029 -16.80 -31.77 34.82
CA LEU A 1029 -17.17 -33.17 35.12
C LEU A 1029 -17.39 -33.37 36.61
N SER A 1030 -18.20 -34.37 36.98
CA SER A 1030 -18.59 -34.67 38.36
C SER A 1030 -17.46 -35.22 39.26
N GLN A 1031 -16.22 -35.30 38.76
CA GLN A 1031 -15.04 -35.68 39.54
C GLN A 1031 -14.12 -34.47 39.77
N PRO A 1032 -13.38 -34.41 40.90
CA PRO A 1032 -12.48 -33.29 41.16
C PRO A 1032 -11.32 -33.28 40.16
N GLY A 1033 -11.24 -32.26 39.28
CA GLY A 1033 -10.06 -31.95 38.47
C GLY A 1033 -10.13 -32.18 36.96
N GLY A 1034 -11.23 -32.68 36.40
CA GLY A 1034 -11.36 -32.91 34.95
C GLY A 1034 -12.17 -31.83 34.23
N TRP A 1035 -11.52 -31.02 33.39
CA TRP A 1035 -12.18 -30.21 32.36
C TRP A 1035 -12.06 -30.93 31.02
N GLN A 1036 -13.17 -31.21 30.33
CA GLN A 1036 -13.16 -31.66 28.94
C GLN A 1036 -13.84 -30.59 28.07
N PRO A 1037 -13.20 -30.12 26.98
CA PRO A 1037 -13.86 -29.30 25.99
C PRO A 1037 -14.95 -30.15 25.33
N THR A 1038 -16.22 -29.80 25.56
CA THR A 1038 -17.34 -30.45 24.87
C THR A 1038 -17.88 -29.45 23.86
N LEU A 1039 -17.58 -29.66 22.58
CA LEU A 1039 -18.13 -28.88 21.46
C LEU A 1039 -19.64 -29.14 21.37
N VAL A 1040 -20.45 -28.32 22.05
CA VAL A 1040 -21.91 -28.39 21.96
C VAL A 1040 -22.52 -26.99 22.02
N SER A 1041 -22.43 -26.26 20.91
CA SER A 1041 -23.47 -25.32 20.48
C SER A 1041 -23.32 -25.08 18.97
N LYS A 1042 -24.37 -25.31 18.19
CA LYS A 1042 -24.50 -24.81 16.82
C LYS A 1042 -25.20 -23.44 16.91
N ASP A 1043 -24.50 -22.43 17.42
CA ASP A 1043 -24.98 -21.06 17.28
C ASP A 1043 -24.71 -20.60 15.84
N TYR A 1044 -25.59 -19.78 15.30
CA TYR A 1044 -25.46 -19.26 13.94
C TYR A 1044 -25.47 -17.74 13.97
N ALA A 1045 -24.63 -17.16 13.12
CA ALA A 1045 -24.67 -15.76 12.78
C ALA A 1045 -25.27 -15.58 11.39
N TYR A 1046 -25.87 -14.41 11.19
CA TYR A 1046 -26.62 -14.05 10.01
C TYR A 1046 -26.11 -12.72 9.47
N SER A 1047 -26.04 -12.60 8.15
CA SER A 1047 -25.68 -11.36 7.46
C SER A 1047 -26.39 -11.25 6.13
N ILE A 1048 -26.58 -10.02 5.64
CA ILE A 1048 -27.22 -9.79 4.34
C ILE A 1048 -26.30 -10.32 3.24
N SER A 1049 -26.87 -11.08 2.29
CA SER A 1049 -26.10 -11.86 1.33
C SER A 1049 -25.20 -11.06 0.38
N PHE A 1050 -25.47 -9.78 0.15
CA PHE A 1050 -24.65 -8.92 -0.72
C PHE A 1050 -24.70 -7.45 -0.31
N ASP A 1051 -23.58 -6.74 -0.51
CA ASP A 1051 -23.37 -5.40 0.04
C ASP A 1051 -24.29 -4.33 -0.58
N LEU A 1052 -24.71 -4.49 -1.84
CA LEU A 1052 -25.65 -3.55 -2.48
C LEU A 1052 -27.00 -3.51 -1.74
N LEU A 1053 -27.57 -4.67 -1.37
CA LEU A 1053 -28.80 -4.73 -0.58
C LEU A 1053 -28.57 -4.19 0.83
N ARG A 1054 -27.47 -4.56 1.48
CA ARG A 1054 -27.13 -4.06 2.82
C ARG A 1054 -27.07 -2.53 2.86
N LYS A 1055 -26.33 -1.91 1.93
CA LYS A 1055 -26.20 -0.45 1.84
C LYS A 1055 -27.52 0.23 1.51
N TRP A 1056 -28.30 -0.34 0.59
CA TRP A 1056 -29.61 0.19 0.23
C TRP A 1056 -30.58 0.16 1.43
N VAL A 1057 -30.66 -0.96 2.16
CA VAL A 1057 -31.48 -1.06 3.39
C VAL A 1057 -30.99 -0.06 4.44
N ALA A 1058 -29.69 0.01 4.72
CA ALA A 1058 -29.13 0.94 5.70
C ALA A 1058 -29.42 2.42 5.36
N LYS A 1059 -29.49 2.77 4.07
CA LYS A 1059 -29.74 4.14 3.60
C LYS A 1059 -31.23 4.50 3.52
N LYS A 1060 -32.06 3.63 2.93
CA LYS A 1060 -33.49 3.93 2.65
C LYS A 1060 -34.43 3.44 3.75
N HIS A 1061 -34.06 2.40 4.48
CA HIS A 1061 -34.89 1.74 5.49
C HIS A 1061 -34.12 1.45 6.79
N PRO A 1062 -33.50 2.46 7.43
CA PRO A 1062 -32.77 2.25 8.67
C PRO A 1062 -33.70 1.74 9.78
N LEU A 1063 -33.21 0.84 10.64
CA LEU A 1063 -34.02 0.19 11.68
C LEU A 1063 -34.80 1.20 12.54
N GLY A 1064 -34.17 2.32 12.92
CA GLY A 1064 -34.81 3.36 13.74
C GLY A 1064 -35.97 4.09 13.06
N SER A 1065 -36.13 4.00 11.73
CA SER A 1065 -37.29 4.53 11.00
C SER A 1065 -38.47 3.56 10.93
N LEU A 1066 -38.20 2.26 11.15
CA LEU A 1066 -39.20 1.18 11.09
C LEU A 1066 -39.80 0.85 12.46
N LEU A 1067 -39.00 1.01 13.53
CA LEU A 1067 -39.42 0.95 14.94
C LEU A 1067 -40.26 2.18 15.30
#